data_AF-A0A445CSJ2-F1
#
_entry.id   AF-A0A445CSJ2-F1
#
_cell.length_a   1.000
_cell.length_b   1.000
_cell.length_c   1.000
_cell.angle_alpha   90.00
_cell.angle_beta   90.00
_cell.angle_gamma   90.00
#
_symmetry.space_group_name_H-M   'P 1'
#
loop_
_entity.id
_entity.type
_entity.pdbx_description
1 polymer ?
#
loop_
_entity_poly.entity_id
_entity_poly.type
_entity_poly.pdbx_seq_one_letter_code
_entity_poly.pdbx_strand_id
1 'polypeptide(L)'
;MVTEGTKGPQFSADMATRKIHVQKFAESRAYELESLQSVIADRIKGDYRSQRNKRRRTSSYNSKAGTRRKRQKLGTVHNKTGGVELRLGKDEIKKLPSRRMRRRYELKMNLDSGFCTSGDGTKRLRTHVWHTKRFTMTKLWGYYLPLALQGRGKGSRALLKRLKQGVVVHDASYYTAVQVEGPEESLASLLRMVLVPFLETSSQDSDESVSGTTCGMAMLYQVEAPVSQPIGPVTYMWRPTFQQNISGEDDINDELMKHDVDSDESPNRMKLGASFRQLWVWIHASAFEEGYDSLKFACQKEMEKTGISINCFSLEGELAKLEVIGSGAIQILQKMLHPVTSISDNHCLWEHVPTQDSVSQKTSSSISDNEDKFSSVAILSLNVKDPRQLCGKGTVSSVEPSSAEAVNGAQETIHEELEKTSDLASSTWSKLENNQYHNNDLWYAKSRRLRTPLSESMICSEKHHKRLTHYCLDDVDSREANSLTEEQCSRSCPILLVKHHRKELFRGCSIILPLSWVKAFWIPLISNGAHAIGLQEMHCIAHEMGLPAFPSDFPDCKAYSCFMSAKAAAFDKKAELRPPSKRPMRVPILPPWGIIRSTLNRKINAVETTGVSTLEDLTDLNSLPKKIDSENSLFDGIVARTGSVLTNFLNETKGGQLSLFPYAADGDEKITKFIKGEVNLNRSCQNSVISDHRLCFLRVHLRPFKKGFFEEGAVICAPHPSDTYLLTSCIEKNEGFQLPQSALESYFKEDHSSKRWEMHVPDDSTAKEYHRWPIGFVTSAAIQGSKRLVAGGFCEAVLLANLREEQWKEMPVKRRKKDIYVLVRNLRSVAYRLALASVVLEYKENDTHFM
;
A
#
# COMPACT_ATOMS: atom_id res chain seq x y z
N MET A 1 -57.12 -47.82 -35.49
CA MET A 1 -56.56 -48.55 -34.33
C MET A 1 -55.37 -47.77 -33.81
N VAL A 2 -55.58 -47.09 -32.68
CA VAL A 2 -54.60 -46.24 -32.00
C VAL A 2 -53.85 -47.14 -31.02
N THR A 3 -52.55 -47.35 -31.23
CA THR A 3 -51.71 -48.06 -30.27
C THR A 3 -51.24 -47.07 -29.21
N GLU A 4 -51.73 -47.28 -27.99
CA GLU A 4 -51.43 -46.53 -26.78
C GLU A 4 -49.93 -46.47 -26.50
N GLY A 5 -49.36 -45.26 -26.59
CA GLY A 5 -48.07 -44.96 -26.00
C GLY A 5 -48.20 -44.99 -24.47
N THR A 6 -47.46 -45.89 -23.84
CA THR A 6 -47.30 -46.03 -22.40
C THR A 6 -47.03 -44.68 -21.74
N LYS A 7 -48.06 -44.15 -21.07
CA LYS A 7 -47.95 -43.02 -20.16
C LYS A 7 -47.00 -43.43 -19.03
N GLY A 8 -45.84 -42.76 -18.93
CA GLY A 8 -45.04 -42.79 -17.71
C GLY A 8 -45.89 -42.41 -16.50
N PRO A 9 -45.51 -42.82 -15.28
CA PRO A 9 -46.37 -42.73 -14.10
C PRO A 9 -46.87 -41.29 -13.95
N GLN A 10 -48.17 -41.10 -14.14
CA GLN A 10 -48.86 -39.91 -13.69
C GLN A 10 -48.70 -39.89 -12.17
N PHE A 11 -47.76 -39.10 -11.69
CA PHE A 11 -47.74 -38.70 -10.29
C PHE A 11 -49.12 -38.11 -9.98
N SER A 12 -49.90 -38.84 -9.19
CA SER A 12 -51.18 -38.41 -8.65
C SER A 12 -51.03 -37.01 -8.08
N ALA A 13 -51.75 -36.07 -8.66
CA ALA A 13 -51.74 -34.65 -8.31
C ALA A 13 -52.49 -34.36 -7.00
N ASP A 14 -52.47 -35.28 -6.04
CA ASP A 14 -53.23 -35.21 -4.77
C ASP A 14 -52.38 -35.01 -3.51
N MET A 15 -51.05 -34.91 -3.63
CA MET A 15 -50.24 -34.40 -2.53
C MET A 15 -50.19 -32.88 -2.62
N ALA A 16 -51.31 -32.23 -2.23
CA ALA A 16 -51.34 -30.80 -1.95
C ALA A 16 -50.11 -30.43 -1.11
N THR A 17 -49.41 -29.37 -1.49
CA THR A 17 -48.28 -28.83 -0.72
C THR A 17 -48.67 -28.72 0.75
N ARG A 18 -47.80 -29.13 1.68
CA ARG A 18 -48.06 -28.97 3.12
C ARG A 18 -48.33 -27.48 3.40
N LYS A 19 -49.61 -27.12 3.57
CA LYS A 19 -50.05 -25.75 3.88
C LYS A 19 -50.01 -25.59 5.40
N ILE A 20 -49.38 -24.53 5.88
CA ILE A 20 -49.31 -24.20 7.31
C ILE A 20 -50.40 -23.19 7.62
N HIS A 21 -51.29 -23.51 8.56
CA HIS A 21 -52.27 -22.56 9.08
C HIS A 21 -51.60 -21.65 10.12
N VAL A 22 -51.19 -20.45 9.70
CA VAL A 22 -50.33 -19.54 10.48
C VAL A 22 -50.93 -19.18 11.83
N GLN A 23 -52.23 -18.90 11.89
CA GLN A 23 -52.92 -18.49 13.12
C GLN A 23 -52.86 -19.60 14.18
N LYS A 24 -53.44 -20.78 13.90
CA LYS A 24 -53.34 -21.97 14.76
C LYS A 24 -51.91 -22.30 15.19
N PHE A 25 -50.92 -22.17 14.30
CA PHE A 25 -49.51 -22.40 14.64
C PHE A 25 -48.97 -21.37 15.64
N ALA A 26 -49.32 -20.09 15.47
CA ALA A 26 -48.92 -19.00 16.36
C ALA A 26 -49.62 -19.08 17.73
N GLU A 27 -50.94 -19.34 17.77
CA GLU A 27 -51.73 -19.46 19.00
C GLU A 27 -51.19 -20.58 19.91
N SER A 28 -50.87 -21.74 19.32
CA SER A 28 -50.29 -22.86 20.09
C SER A 28 -48.94 -22.56 20.74
N ARG A 29 -48.23 -21.50 20.31
CA ARG A 29 -46.91 -21.09 20.79
C ARG A 29 -46.89 -19.66 21.34
N ALA A 30 -48.05 -19.05 21.58
CA ALA A 30 -48.14 -17.64 21.96
C ALA A 30 -47.32 -17.34 23.23
N TYR A 31 -47.46 -18.19 24.26
CA TYR A 31 -46.72 -18.07 25.51
C TYR A 31 -45.19 -18.17 25.33
N GLU A 32 -44.71 -19.08 24.48
CA GLU A 32 -43.28 -19.20 24.15
C GLU A 32 -42.75 -17.94 23.47
N LEU A 33 -43.53 -17.37 22.54
CA LEU A 33 -43.17 -16.15 21.80
C LEU A 33 -43.16 -14.91 22.70
N GLU A 34 -44.13 -14.78 23.61
CA GLU A 34 -44.19 -13.69 24.59
C GLU A 34 -42.99 -13.73 25.55
N SER A 35 -42.66 -14.91 26.07
CA SER A 35 -41.48 -15.13 26.90
C SER A 35 -40.18 -14.81 26.16
N LEU A 36 -40.06 -15.23 24.89
CA LEU A 36 -38.89 -14.88 24.08
C LEU A 36 -38.83 -13.38 23.78
N GLN A 37 -39.96 -12.74 23.52
CA GLN A 37 -40.04 -11.33 23.18
C GLN A 37 -39.65 -10.45 24.37
N SER A 38 -40.07 -10.74 25.59
CA SER A 38 -39.66 -9.99 26.78
C SER A 38 -38.14 -10.02 26.94
N VAL A 39 -37.54 -11.21 26.85
CA VAL A 39 -36.08 -11.39 26.94
C VAL A 39 -35.33 -10.64 25.82
N ILE A 40 -35.87 -10.61 24.60
CA ILE A 40 -35.24 -9.91 23.48
C ILE A 40 -35.42 -8.39 23.58
N ALA A 41 -36.61 -7.92 23.96
CA ALA A 41 -36.93 -6.50 24.09
C ALA A 41 -36.00 -5.82 25.09
N ASP A 42 -35.73 -6.48 26.23
CA ASP A 42 -34.78 -5.99 27.24
C ASP A 42 -33.36 -5.86 26.70
N ARG A 43 -32.92 -6.82 25.85
CA ARG A 43 -31.56 -6.81 25.28
C ARG A 43 -31.37 -5.81 24.15
N ILE A 44 -32.40 -5.58 23.33
CA ILE A 44 -32.32 -4.77 22.10
C ILE A 44 -32.90 -3.37 22.30
N LYS A 45 -33.46 -3.06 23.48
CA LYS A 45 -34.14 -1.78 23.77
C LYS A 45 -35.20 -1.43 22.72
N GLY A 46 -35.85 -2.45 22.14
CA GLY A 46 -36.91 -2.30 21.14
C GLY A 46 -36.49 -1.94 19.69
N ASP A 47 -35.20 -1.82 19.34
CA ASP A 47 -34.80 -1.56 17.93
C ASP A 47 -34.59 -2.84 17.10
N TYR A 48 -35.66 -3.29 16.43
CA TYR A 48 -35.63 -4.46 15.56
C TYR A 48 -35.14 -4.17 14.12
N ARG A 49 -34.64 -2.96 13.83
CA ARG A 49 -34.34 -2.56 12.45
C ARG A 49 -33.04 -3.19 11.95
N SER A 50 -33.12 -3.81 10.77
CA SER A 50 -31.91 -4.28 10.08
C SER A 50 -31.03 -3.11 9.61
N GLN A 51 -29.76 -3.12 10.04
CA GLN A 51 -28.76 -2.16 9.56
C GLN A 51 -28.57 -2.26 8.04
N ARG A 52 -28.47 -1.11 7.36
CA ARG A 52 -28.42 -1.04 5.87
C ARG A 52 -27.29 -1.86 5.24
N ASN A 53 -26.13 -1.98 5.90
CA ASN A 53 -24.98 -2.79 5.47
C ASN A 53 -25.22 -4.31 5.55
N LYS A 54 -26.15 -4.76 6.40
CA LYS A 54 -26.50 -6.19 6.57
C LYS A 54 -27.63 -6.63 5.64
N ARG A 55 -28.37 -5.69 5.04
CA ARG A 55 -29.45 -5.99 4.07
C ARG A 55 -28.94 -6.74 2.83
N ARG A 56 -29.76 -7.64 2.29
CA ARG A 56 -29.52 -8.41 1.06
C ARG A 56 -30.75 -8.33 0.16
N ARG A 57 -30.57 -8.51 -1.15
CA ARG A 57 -31.68 -8.63 -2.11
C ARG A 57 -32.14 -10.09 -2.17
N THR A 58 -33.43 -10.30 -2.35
CA THR A 58 -34.02 -11.64 -2.55
C THR A 58 -33.64 -12.17 -3.93
N SER A 59 -33.33 -13.47 -4.01
CA SER A 59 -33.09 -14.18 -5.28
C SER A 59 -34.39 -14.80 -5.79
N SER A 60 -34.51 -14.99 -7.12
CA SER A 60 -35.68 -15.63 -7.72
C SER A 60 -35.86 -17.10 -7.28
N TYR A 61 -37.11 -17.53 -7.10
CA TYR A 61 -37.45 -18.92 -6.76
C TYR A 61 -37.18 -19.93 -7.89
N ASN A 62 -37.15 -19.48 -9.15
CA ASN A 62 -36.96 -20.33 -10.32
C ASN A 62 -35.51 -20.80 -10.49
N SER A 63 -35.23 -22.08 -10.18
CA SER A 63 -33.94 -22.72 -10.44
C SER A 63 -33.65 -22.99 -11.94
N LYS A 64 -34.69 -22.92 -12.80
CA LYS A 64 -34.68 -23.37 -14.20
C LYS A 64 -34.06 -22.38 -15.22
N ALA A 65 -33.72 -21.15 -14.83
CA ALA A 65 -33.09 -20.19 -15.76
C ALA A 65 -31.70 -20.68 -16.26
N GLY A 66 -31.01 -21.51 -15.48
CA GLY A 66 -29.71 -22.08 -15.85
C GLY A 66 -29.75 -23.26 -16.83
N THR A 67 -30.90 -23.95 -16.96
CA THR A 67 -31.04 -25.17 -17.80
C THR A 67 -31.37 -24.88 -19.26
N ARG A 68 -31.97 -23.73 -19.60
CA ARG A 68 -32.28 -23.35 -21.00
C ARG A 68 -31.03 -23.27 -21.90
N ARG A 69 -29.92 -22.71 -21.41
CA ARG A 69 -28.64 -22.65 -22.17
C ARG A 69 -27.99 -24.02 -22.38
N LYS A 70 -28.23 -25.01 -21.49
CA LYS A 70 -27.75 -26.39 -21.67
C LYS A 70 -28.58 -27.15 -22.70
N ARG A 71 -29.91 -26.92 -22.74
CA ARG A 71 -30.80 -27.55 -23.73
C ARG A 71 -30.52 -27.11 -25.16
N GLN A 72 -30.21 -25.82 -25.40
CA GLN A 72 -29.86 -25.36 -26.76
C GLN A 72 -28.58 -26.03 -27.30
N LYS A 73 -27.55 -26.25 -26.47
CA LYS A 73 -26.33 -26.97 -26.91
C LYS A 73 -26.52 -28.48 -27.11
N LEU A 74 -27.46 -29.12 -26.42
CA LEU A 74 -27.82 -30.51 -26.68
C LEU A 74 -28.75 -30.64 -27.90
N GLY A 75 -29.66 -29.68 -28.11
CA GLY A 75 -30.61 -29.67 -29.22
C GLY A 75 -29.96 -29.48 -30.59
N THR A 76 -28.81 -28.81 -30.68
CA THR A 76 -28.05 -28.69 -31.94
C THR A 76 -27.39 -30.01 -32.38
N VAL A 77 -27.23 -30.99 -31.47
CA VAL A 77 -26.69 -32.32 -31.82
C VAL A 77 -27.77 -33.25 -32.36
N HIS A 78 -29.06 -32.96 -32.12
CA HIS A 78 -30.16 -33.85 -32.51
C HIS A 78 -30.78 -33.56 -33.89
N ASN A 79 -30.45 -32.41 -34.50
CA ASN A 79 -31.01 -32.00 -35.80
C ASN A 79 -29.95 -31.97 -36.92
N LYS A 80 -29.11 -33.00 -37.01
CA LYS A 80 -28.46 -33.39 -38.27
C LYS A 80 -28.72 -34.88 -38.49
N THR A 81 -29.57 -35.12 -39.47
CA THR A 81 -30.06 -36.39 -40.01
C THR A 81 -28.97 -37.32 -40.53
N GLY A 82 -29.18 -38.62 -40.34
CA GLY A 82 -28.96 -39.64 -41.37
C GLY A 82 -27.60 -40.32 -41.43
N GLY A 83 -27.59 -41.63 -41.16
CA GLY A 83 -26.66 -42.58 -41.77
C GLY A 83 -25.48 -43.05 -40.92
N VAL A 84 -25.44 -44.38 -40.75
CA VAL A 84 -24.30 -45.23 -40.38
C VAL A 84 -23.93 -45.31 -38.90
N GLU A 85 -24.39 -46.41 -38.33
CA GLU A 85 -24.08 -46.97 -37.03
C GLU A 85 -22.63 -47.49 -37.01
N LEU A 86 -21.70 -46.70 -36.46
CA LEU A 86 -20.39 -47.21 -36.02
C LEU A 86 -20.43 -47.35 -34.49
N ARG A 87 -20.52 -48.61 -34.06
CA ARG A 87 -20.38 -49.07 -32.68
C ARG A 87 -18.96 -48.79 -32.18
N LEU A 88 -18.74 -47.62 -31.60
CA LEU A 88 -17.59 -47.34 -30.73
C LEU A 88 -18.08 -47.21 -29.29
N GLY A 89 -17.42 -47.96 -28.40
CA GLY A 89 -17.82 -48.24 -27.02
C GLY A 89 -18.20 -47.00 -26.21
N LYS A 90 -19.24 -47.16 -25.40
CA LYS A 90 -19.90 -46.11 -24.60
C LYS A 90 -19.14 -45.72 -23.33
N ASP A 91 -17.93 -46.22 -23.09
CA ASP A 91 -17.29 -46.14 -21.77
C ASP A 91 -16.09 -45.20 -21.66
N GLU A 92 -15.70 -44.46 -22.70
CA GLU A 92 -14.55 -43.54 -22.62
C GLU A 92 -14.78 -42.07 -23.03
N ILE A 93 -16.03 -41.61 -23.12
CA ILE A 93 -16.26 -40.16 -23.06
C ILE A 93 -16.33 -39.77 -21.58
N LYS A 94 -15.17 -39.71 -20.90
CA LYS A 94 -15.02 -39.01 -19.62
C LYS A 94 -15.61 -37.62 -19.82
N LYS A 95 -16.85 -37.42 -19.33
CA LYS A 95 -17.58 -36.14 -19.46
C LYS A 95 -16.73 -35.06 -18.82
N LEU A 96 -15.93 -34.37 -19.63
CA LEU A 96 -15.13 -33.24 -19.19
C LEU A 96 -16.03 -32.36 -18.33
N PRO A 97 -15.67 -32.10 -17.06
CA PRO A 97 -16.55 -31.39 -16.16
C PRO A 97 -17.02 -30.11 -16.85
N SER A 98 -18.33 -29.84 -16.72
CA SER A 98 -18.93 -28.67 -17.39
C SER A 98 -18.07 -27.43 -17.15
N ARG A 99 -18.00 -26.50 -18.11
CA ARG A 99 -17.18 -25.27 -17.97
C ARG A 99 -17.38 -24.57 -16.62
N ARG A 100 -18.60 -24.64 -16.07
CA ARG A 100 -18.94 -24.14 -14.72
C ARG A 100 -18.23 -24.91 -13.60
N MET A 101 -18.21 -26.24 -13.67
CA MET A 101 -17.53 -27.08 -12.69
C MET A 101 -16.01 -26.92 -12.77
N ARG A 102 -15.41 -26.98 -13.98
CA ARG A 102 -13.97 -26.74 -14.17
C ARG A 102 -13.53 -25.41 -13.57
N ARG A 103 -14.21 -24.31 -13.94
CA ARG A 103 -13.97 -22.99 -13.36
C ARG A 103 -14.16 -22.95 -11.85
N ARG A 104 -15.14 -23.69 -11.29
CA ARG A 104 -15.38 -23.72 -9.86
C ARG A 104 -14.27 -24.46 -9.11
N TYR A 105 -13.73 -25.54 -9.69
CA TYR A 105 -12.58 -26.25 -9.16
C TYR A 105 -11.33 -25.38 -9.24
N GLU A 106 -10.97 -24.88 -10.43
CA GLU A 106 -9.81 -23.98 -10.64
C GLU A 106 -9.81 -22.77 -9.70
N LEU A 107 -10.98 -22.18 -9.46
CA LEU A 107 -11.13 -21.03 -8.55
C LEU A 107 -11.15 -21.41 -7.07
N LYS A 108 -11.38 -22.68 -6.74
CA LYS A 108 -11.34 -23.19 -5.36
C LYS A 108 -10.01 -23.86 -5.01
N MET A 109 -9.18 -24.18 -6.00
CA MET A 109 -7.85 -24.75 -5.77
C MET A 109 -7.01 -23.79 -4.95
N ASN A 110 -6.36 -24.33 -3.93
CA ASN A 110 -5.36 -23.65 -3.15
C ASN A 110 -4.03 -24.35 -3.45
N LEU A 111 -3.37 -23.91 -4.52
CA LEU A 111 -2.06 -24.46 -4.88
C LEU A 111 -1.06 -24.19 -3.74
N ASP A 112 -0.10 -25.09 -3.59
CA ASP A 112 0.93 -24.98 -2.56
C ASP A 112 1.84 -23.78 -2.82
N SER A 113 2.25 -23.60 -4.07
CA SER A 113 3.02 -22.46 -4.57
C SER A 113 2.43 -21.91 -5.88
N GLY A 114 2.85 -20.71 -6.25
CA GLY A 114 2.49 -20.07 -7.52
C GLY A 114 1.07 -19.50 -7.59
N PHE A 115 0.89 -18.50 -8.43
CA PHE A 115 -0.42 -17.89 -8.69
C PHE A 115 -1.22 -18.67 -9.74
N CYS A 116 -2.55 -18.74 -9.56
CA CYS A 116 -3.42 -19.22 -10.63
C CYS A 116 -3.42 -18.20 -11.76
N THR A 117 -3.12 -18.61 -12.98
CA THR A 117 -3.16 -17.76 -14.17
C THR A 117 -4.47 -17.90 -14.94
N SER A 118 -4.81 -16.86 -15.68
CA SER A 118 -5.89 -16.88 -16.67
C SER A 118 -5.33 -17.29 -18.04
N GLY A 119 -6.19 -17.58 -19.02
CA GLY A 119 -5.73 -18.00 -20.36
C GLY A 119 -4.93 -16.93 -21.12
N ASP A 120 -4.94 -15.69 -20.65
CA ASP A 120 -4.15 -14.55 -21.11
C ASP A 120 -2.88 -14.33 -20.27
N GLY A 121 -2.50 -15.28 -19.41
CA GLY A 121 -1.33 -15.19 -18.53
C GLY A 121 -1.53 -14.32 -17.27
N THR A 122 -2.68 -13.62 -17.13
CA THR A 122 -2.88 -12.72 -15.97
C THR A 122 -3.04 -13.52 -14.67
N LYS A 123 -2.19 -13.22 -13.69
CA LYS A 123 -2.12 -13.85 -12.37
C LYS A 123 -3.30 -13.45 -11.48
N ARG A 124 -3.74 -14.36 -10.61
CA ARG A 124 -4.83 -14.14 -9.65
C ARG A 124 -4.31 -14.34 -8.23
N LEU A 125 -4.54 -13.34 -7.38
CA LEU A 125 -4.28 -13.45 -5.94
C LEU A 125 -5.13 -14.56 -5.31
N ARG A 126 -4.69 -15.10 -4.17
CA ARG A 126 -5.43 -16.14 -3.43
C ARG A 126 -6.81 -15.67 -2.96
N THR A 127 -6.96 -14.37 -2.72
CA THR A 127 -8.24 -13.75 -2.35
C THR A 127 -9.11 -13.35 -3.56
N HIS A 128 -8.68 -13.62 -4.80
CA HIS A 128 -9.34 -13.15 -6.03
C HIS A 128 -10.83 -13.49 -6.09
N VAL A 129 -11.24 -14.70 -5.71
CA VAL A 129 -12.66 -15.10 -5.70
C VAL A 129 -13.47 -14.33 -4.65
N TRP A 130 -12.84 -13.98 -3.53
CA TRP A 130 -13.49 -13.20 -2.48
C TRP A 130 -13.69 -11.75 -2.94
N HIS A 131 -12.65 -11.17 -3.56
CA HIS A 131 -12.64 -9.81 -4.10
C HIS A 131 -13.56 -9.65 -5.31
N THR A 132 -13.48 -10.51 -6.33
CA THR A 132 -14.36 -10.46 -7.53
C THR A 132 -15.85 -10.42 -7.23
N LYS A 133 -16.28 -11.00 -6.10
CA LYS A 133 -17.69 -10.99 -5.66
C LYS A 133 -18.12 -9.67 -5.00
N ARG A 134 -17.18 -8.80 -4.62
CA ARG A 134 -17.41 -7.64 -3.73
C ARG A 134 -16.83 -6.32 -4.26
N PHE A 135 -15.77 -6.42 -5.06
CA PHE A 135 -14.98 -5.31 -5.58
C PHE A 135 -15.05 -5.30 -7.11
N THR A 136 -14.75 -4.13 -7.67
CA THR A 136 -14.45 -3.98 -9.08
C THR A 136 -13.00 -4.42 -9.30
N MET A 137 -12.78 -5.41 -10.16
CA MET A 137 -11.45 -5.94 -10.45
C MET A 137 -10.88 -5.32 -11.72
N THR A 138 -9.60 -4.98 -11.72
CA THR A 138 -8.87 -4.45 -12.87
C THR A 138 -7.62 -5.27 -13.14
N LYS A 139 -7.18 -5.31 -14.41
CA LYS A 139 -5.90 -5.90 -14.79
C LYS A 139 -4.82 -4.84 -14.65
N LEU A 140 -3.90 -5.02 -13.72
CA LEU A 140 -2.77 -4.12 -13.49
C LEU A 140 -1.53 -4.95 -13.20
N TRP A 141 -0.41 -4.60 -13.82
CA TRP A 141 0.92 -5.18 -13.54
C TRP A 141 0.98 -6.71 -13.68
N GLY A 142 0.20 -7.28 -14.61
CA GLY A 142 0.12 -8.74 -14.79
C GLY A 142 -0.82 -9.46 -13.82
N TYR A 143 -1.52 -8.74 -12.93
CA TYR A 143 -2.43 -9.29 -11.92
C TYR A 143 -3.88 -8.79 -12.08
N TYR A 144 -4.85 -9.59 -11.61
CA TYR A 144 -6.20 -9.11 -11.32
C TYR A 144 -6.29 -8.55 -9.90
N LEU A 145 -6.32 -7.22 -9.77
CA LEU A 145 -6.32 -6.51 -8.50
C LEU A 145 -7.68 -5.85 -8.18
N PRO A 146 -8.08 -5.77 -6.90
CA PRO A 146 -9.26 -5.03 -6.48
C PRO A 146 -9.01 -3.52 -6.55
N LEU A 147 -9.73 -2.82 -7.42
CA LEU A 147 -9.60 -1.36 -7.54
C LEU A 147 -10.33 -0.64 -6.39
N ALA A 148 -11.63 -0.90 -6.27
CA ALA A 148 -12.51 -0.26 -5.28
C ALA A 148 -13.79 -1.10 -5.09
N LEU A 149 -14.58 -0.77 -4.07
CA LEU A 149 -15.91 -1.37 -3.88
C LEU A 149 -16.80 -1.18 -5.12
N GLN A 150 -17.69 -2.14 -5.40
CA GLN A 150 -18.60 -2.03 -6.54
C GLN A 150 -19.54 -0.81 -6.43
N GLY A 151 -19.74 -0.12 -7.55
CA GLY A 151 -20.56 1.10 -7.64
C GLY A 151 -19.83 2.35 -7.15
N ARG A 152 -20.56 3.29 -6.56
CA ARG A 152 -19.98 4.54 -6.00
C ARG A 152 -19.39 4.36 -4.59
N GLY A 153 -19.49 3.16 -4.00
CA GLY A 153 -19.04 2.90 -2.63
C GLY A 153 -19.73 3.78 -1.59
N LYS A 154 -19.07 3.97 -0.43
CA LYS A 154 -19.48 4.91 0.64
C LYS A 154 -18.65 6.20 0.66
N GLY A 155 -17.70 6.36 -0.28
CA GLY A 155 -16.78 7.49 -0.36
C GLY A 155 -15.65 7.47 0.68
N SER A 156 -14.70 8.39 0.50
CA SER A 156 -13.51 8.59 1.33
C SER A 156 -13.81 8.85 2.81
N ARG A 157 -14.87 9.61 3.12
CA ARG A 157 -15.29 9.89 4.52
C ARG A 157 -15.54 8.62 5.32
N ALA A 158 -16.18 7.63 4.70
CA ALA A 158 -16.46 6.36 5.35
C ALA A 158 -15.18 5.52 5.58
N LEU A 159 -14.21 5.62 4.67
CA LEU A 159 -12.88 5.03 4.83
C LEU A 159 -12.14 5.68 5.99
N LEU A 160 -12.04 7.01 6.01
CA LEU A 160 -11.36 7.74 7.09
C LEU A 160 -11.98 7.48 8.46
N LYS A 161 -13.32 7.42 8.55
CA LYS A 161 -14.01 7.03 9.79
C LYS A 161 -13.62 5.63 10.26
N ARG A 162 -13.50 4.68 9.32
CA ARG A 162 -13.11 3.29 9.63
C ARG A 162 -11.66 3.15 10.03
N LEU A 163 -10.75 3.92 9.46
CA LEU A 163 -9.34 3.93 9.87
C LEU A 163 -9.19 4.40 11.32
N LYS A 164 -9.97 5.43 11.70
CA LYS A 164 -9.93 6.00 13.05
C LYS A 164 -10.58 5.13 14.12
N GLN A 165 -11.70 4.47 13.78
CA GLN A 165 -12.53 3.73 14.75
C GLN A 165 -12.44 2.21 14.61
N GLY A 166 -11.66 1.70 13.67
CA GLY A 166 -11.66 0.28 13.33
C GLY A 166 -10.43 -0.12 12.54
N VAL A 167 -10.57 -1.18 11.75
CA VAL A 167 -9.46 -1.82 11.06
C VAL A 167 -9.80 -2.06 9.61
N VAL A 168 -8.84 -1.79 8.73
CA VAL A 168 -8.88 -2.14 7.32
C VAL A 168 -7.80 -3.16 7.00
N VAL A 169 -8.05 -3.97 5.98
CA VAL A 169 -7.09 -4.98 5.49
C VAL A 169 -6.94 -4.90 3.97
N HIS A 170 -5.69 -4.91 3.51
CA HIS A 170 -5.34 -4.91 2.09
C HIS A 170 -4.54 -6.18 1.75
N ASP A 171 -4.83 -6.76 0.59
CA ASP A 171 -4.06 -7.88 0.05
C ASP A 171 -2.94 -7.34 -0.86
N ALA A 172 -1.74 -7.20 -0.28
CA ALA A 172 -0.53 -6.71 -0.95
C ALA A 172 0.32 -7.86 -1.53
N SER A 173 -0.24 -9.05 -1.73
CA SER A 173 0.49 -10.23 -2.23
C SER A 173 0.97 -10.11 -3.68
N TYR A 174 0.76 -8.97 -4.34
CA TYR A 174 1.35 -8.64 -5.64
C TYR A 174 2.75 -8.03 -5.52
N TYR A 175 3.20 -7.66 -4.32
CA TYR A 175 4.62 -7.40 -4.09
C TYR A 175 5.38 -8.73 -4.11
N THR A 176 6.55 -8.73 -4.73
CA THR A 176 7.38 -9.93 -4.86
C THR A 176 8.70 -9.70 -4.13
N ALA A 177 9.09 -10.67 -3.30
CA ALA A 177 10.40 -10.67 -2.66
C ALA A 177 11.46 -11.26 -3.60
N VAL A 178 12.62 -10.61 -3.64
CA VAL A 178 13.86 -11.13 -4.23
C VAL A 178 14.78 -11.52 -3.10
N GLN A 179 15.27 -12.76 -3.10
CA GLN A 179 16.22 -13.25 -2.13
C GLN A 179 17.64 -13.15 -2.69
N VAL A 180 18.51 -12.49 -1.94
CA VAL A 180 19.94 -12.36 -2.24
C VAL A 180 20.72 -13.02 -1.10
N GLU A 181 21.68 -13.88 -1.45
CA GLU A 181 22.50 -14.61 -0.49
C GLU A 181 23.98 -14.51 -0.84
N GLY A 182 24.80 -14.23 0.15
CA GLY A 182 26.23 -13.98 -0.04
C GLY A 182 26.93 -13.55 1.26
N PRO A 183 28.24 -13.32 1.24
CA PRO A 183 28.95 -12.71 2.36
C PRO A 183 28.40 -11.31 2.65
N GLU A 184 28.32 -10.96 3.94
CA GLU A 184 27.78 -9.68 4.41
C GLU A 184 28.40 -8.45 3.71
N GLU A 185 29.74 -8.39 3.59
CA GLU A 185 30.46 -7.29 2.94
C GLU A 185 30.10 -7.15 1.45
N SER A 186 30.01 -8.26 0.74
CA SER A 186 29.62 -8.28 -0.68
C SER A 186 28.17 -7.85 -0.86
N LEU A 187 27.28 -8.27 0.04
CA LEU A 187 25.88 -7.84 0.04
C LEU A 187 25.74 -6.35 0.37
N ALA A 188 26.52 -5.82 1.32
CA ALA A 188 26.54 -4.41 1.64
C ALA A 188 27.07 -3.57 0.46
N SER A 189 28.13 -4.02 -0.22
CA SER A 189 28.65 -3.39 -1.46
C SER A 189 27.59 -3.40 -2.56
N LEU A 190 26.92 -4.54 -2.76
CA LEU A 190 25.82 -4.66 -3.71
C LEU A 190 24.71 -3.66 -3.42
N LEU A 191 24.23 -3.58 -2.17
CA LEU A 191 23.17 -2.65 -1.81
C LEU A 191 23.59 -1.19 -1.97
N ARG A 192 24.86 -0.84 -1.71
CA ARG A 192 25.40 0.51 -1.99
C ARG A 192 25.32 0.88 -3.47
N MET A 193 25.46 -0.08 -4.37
CA MET A 193 25.36 0.19 -5.81
C MET A 193 23.92 0.42 -6.29
N VAL A 194 22.93 -0.22 -5.64
CA VAL A 194 21.54 -0.26 -6.17
C VAL A 194 20.54 0.55 -5.33
N LEU A 195 20.83 0.84 -4.05
CA LEU A 195 19.90 1.50 -3.13
C LEU A 195 20.32 2.91 -2.74
N VAL A 196 19.38 3.85 -2.75
CA VAL A 196 19.56 5.22 -2.24
C VAL A 196 18.39 5.62 -1.33
N PRO A 197 18.65 6.17 -0.13
CA PRO A 197 19.94 6.21 0.55
C PRO A 197 20.36 4.79 0.99
N PHE A 198 21.66 4.53 0.98
CA PHE A 198 22.22 3.39 1.70
C PHE A 198 22.68 3.91 3.08
N LEU A 199 22.30 3.24 4.17
CA LEU A 199 22.72 3.64 5.52
C LEU A 199 24.24 3.45 5.66
N GLU A 200 24.98 4.55 5.73
CA GLU A 200 26.35 4.54 6.24
C GLU A 200 26.31 4.41 7.76
N THR A 201 27.22 3.59 8.27
CA THR A 201 27.50 3.32 9.69
C THR A 201 27.86 4.60 10.44
N SER A 202 26.87 5.33 10.97
CA SER A 202 27.07 6.33 12.04
C SER A 202 25.80 6.67 12.84
N SER A 203 24.70 5.91 12.70
CA SER A 203 23.49 6.07 13.51
C SER A 203 23.05 4.73 14.09
N GLN A 204 22.55 4.68 15.33
CA GLN A 204 22.06 3.46 15.98
C GLN A 204 21.09 2.62 15.12
N ASP A 205 20.34 3.25 14.21
CA ASP A 205 19.41 2.58 13.28
C ASP A 205 20.11 1.69 12.20
N SER A 206 21.38 1.92 11.86
CA SER A 206 22.10 1.13 10.83
C SER A 206 22.48 -0.26 11.34
N ASP A 207 22.93 -0.34 12.59
CA ASP A 207 23.33 -1.61 13.22
C ASP A 207 22.11 -2.49 13.51
N GLU A 208 20.95 -1.88 13.80
CA GLU A 208 19.68 -2.58 13.95
C GLU A 208 19.13 -3.15 12.62
N SER A 209 19.29 -2.42 11.51
CA SER A 209 18.84 -2.92 10.21
C SER A 209 19.67 -4.11 9.72
N VAL A 210 21.01 -4.05 9.88
CA VAL A 210 21.93 -5.13 9.46
C VAL A 210 21.86 -6.33 10.39
N SER A 211 21.59 -6.13 11.69
CA SER A 211 21.34 -7.23 12.63
C SER A 211 20.01 -7.95 12.39
N GLY A 212 19.12 -7.38 11.54
CA GLY A 212 17.87 -7.99 11.10
C GLY A 212 16.68 -7.76 12.04
N THR A 213 16.79 -6.83 13.01
CA THR A 213 15.69 -6.49 13.91
C THR A 213 14.68 -5.54 13.26
N THR A 214 15.13 -4.75 12.28
CA THR A 214 14.29 -3.78 11.55
C THR A 214 14.30 -3.98 10.04
N CYS A 215 13.28 -3.48 9.35
CA CYS A 215 13.27 -3.42 7.89
C CYS A 215 13.63 -2.00 7.40
N GLY A 216 14.43 -1.91 6.35
CA GLY A 216 14.79 -0.66 5.71
C GLY A 216 13.92 -0.34 4.50
N MET A 217 13.80 0.95 4.19
CA MET A 217 13.08 1.48 3.04
C MET A 217 14.02 2.33 2.21
N ALA A 218 14.16 2.03 0.93
CA ALA A 218 15.05 2.75 0.02
C ALA A 218 14.47 2.81 -1.39
N MET A 219 15.07 3.63 -2.25
CA MET A 219 14.80 3.65 -3.67
C MET A 219 15.82 2.77 -4.39
N LEU A 220 15.32 1.90 -5.27
CA LEU A 220 16.12 1.07 -6.15
C LEU A 220 16.48 1.84 -7.43
N TYR A 221 17.74 1.78 -7.84
CA TYR A 221 18.29 2.43 -9.02
C TYR A 221 18.86 1.40 -10.00
N GLN A 222 18.90 1.77 -11.27
CA GLN A 222 19.58 0.97 -12.28
C GLN A 222 21.10 1.11 -12.14
N VAL A 223 21.79 -0.02 -12.22
CA VAL A 223 23.25 -0.10 -12.20
C VAL A 223 23.74 0.16 -13.63
N GLU A 224 24.47 1.27 -13.84
CA GLU A 224 25.18 1.62 -15.09
C GLU A 224 24.36 2.06 -16.32
N ALA A 225 23.49 3.06 -16.14
CA ALA A 225 23.19 4.00 -17.24
C ALA A 225 24.06 5.27 -17.07
N PRO A 226 24.39 6.04 -18.13
CA PRO A 226 25.22 7.25 -18.01
C PRO A 226 24.70 8.26 -16.97
N VAL A 227 23.41 8.17 -16.61
CA VAL A 227 22.87 8.67 -15.34
C VAL A 227 22.00 7.58 -14.70
N SER A 228 22.22 7.26 -13.42
CA SER A 228 21.44 6.25 -12.69
C SER A 228 19.95 6.60 -12.68
N GLN A 229 19.12 5.74 -13.29
CA GLN A 229 17.67 5.95 -13.36
C GLN A 229 16.97 5.29 -12.15
N PRO A 230 16.00 5.97 -11.51
CA PRO A 230 15.25 5.40 -10.40
C PRO A 230 14.19 4.43 -10.90
N ILE A 231 14.18 3.22 -10.35
CA ILE A 231 13.28 2.12 -10.73
C ILE A 231 12.00 2.18 -9.89
N GLY A 232 12.17 2.23 -8.57
CA GLY A 232 11.05 2.28 -7.64
C GLY A 232 11.44 2.05 -6.18
N PRO A 233 10.51 2.30 -5.25
CA PRO A 233 10.71 2.08 -3.83
C PRO A 233 10.73 0.59 -3.49
N VAL A 234 11.62 0.21 -2.58
CA VAL A 234 11.78 -1.16 -2.10
C VAL A 234 11.90 -1.22 -0.59
N THR A 235 11.34 -2.28 -0.01
CA THR A 235 11.54 -2.60 1.41
C THR A 235 12.51 -3.76 1.49
N TYR A 236 13.65 -3.57 2.15
CA TYR A 236 14.64 -4.62 2.34
C TYR A 236 14.68 -5.07 3.80
N MET A 237 15.02 -6.34 4.01
CA MET A 237 15.11 -6.93 5.35
C MET A 237 16.22 -7.97 5.38
N TRP A 238 17.09 -7.84 6.38
CA TRP A 238 18.14 -8.82 6.66
C TRP A 238 17.60 -9.94 7.51
N ARG A 239 18.11 -11.15 7.28
CA ARG A 239 17.86 -12.24 8.20
C ARG A 239 18.55 -11.95 9.54
N PRO A 240 17.86 -12.11 10.69
CA PRO A 240 18.46 -11.88 11.99
C PRO A 240 19.71 -12.74 12.25
N THR A 241 20.78 -12.13 12.78
CA THR A 241 21.96 -12.87 13.25
C THR A 241 21.82 -13.35 14.69
N PHE A 242 22.22 -14.59 14.94
CA PHE A 242 22.25 -15.17 16.28
C PHE A 242 23.67 -15.09 16.83
N GLN A 243 23.90 -14.26 17.86
CA GLN A 243 25.07 -14.40 18.71
C GLN A 243 24.80 -15.56 19.68
N GLN A 244 25.52 -16.67 19.51
CA GLN A 244 25.60 -17.67 20.58
C GLN A 244 26.43 -17.03 21.71
N ASN A 245 25.77 -16.60 22.78
CA ASN A 245 26.45 -16.28 24.03
C ASN A 245 26.95 -17.60 24.62
N ILE A 246 28.15 -18.04 24.22
CA ILE A 246 28.94 -18.98 25.02
C ILE A 246 29.73 -18.11 25.99
N SER A 247 29.10 -17.79 27.12
CA SER A 247 29.78 -17.27 28.30
C SER A 247 29.35 -18.15 29.47
N GLY A 248 30.27 -18.99 29.91
CA GLY A 248 30.11 -19.92 31.02
C GLY A 248 31.42 -20.67 31.20
N GLU A 249 32.41 -19.98 31.77
CA GLU A 249 33.39 -20.64 32.64
C GLU A 249 32.62 -21.26 33.81
N ASP A 250 32.86 -22.54 34.10
CA ASP A 250 33.30 -23.01 35.43
C ASP A 250 33.54 -24.54 35.42
N ASP A 251 34.78 -24.87 35.79
CA ASP A 251 35.28 -25.97 36.62
C ASP A 251 35.32 -27.45 36.19
N ILE A 252 36.56 -27.87 35.90
CA ILE A 252 37.36 -28.92 36.58
C ILE A 252 36.64 -30.27 36.86
N ASN A 253 37.05 -31.30 36.12
CA ASN A 253 37.64 -32.49 36.77
C ASN A 253 38.49 -33.34 35.80
N ASP A 254 39.49 -33.95 36.43
CA ASP A 254 40.77 -34.43 35.92
C ASP A 254 40.76 -35.81 35.22
N GLU A 255 41.86 -36.02 34.49
CA GLU A 255 42.56 -37.29 34.16
C GLU A 255 41.88 -38.37 33.30
N LEU A 256 42.48 -38.69 32.12
CA LEU A 256 43.39 -39.85 31.98
C LEU A 256 44.06 -39.94 30.57
N MET A 257 45.40 -39.86 30.60
CA MET A 257 46.42 -40.44 29.68
C MET A 257 46.81 -39.77 28.35
N LYS A 258 48.07 -39.32 28.36
CA LYS A 258 48.96 -38.97 27.24
C LYS A 258 49.59 -40.23 26.61
N HIS A 259 49.91 -40.15 25.32
CA HIS A 259 51.27 -40.38 24.78
C HIS A 259 51.39 -39.91 23.31
N ASP A 260 52.07 -38.78 23.14
CA ASP A 260 53.31 -38.53 22.35
C ASP A 260 53.48 -38.84 20.84
N VAL A 261 53.85 -37.75 20.12
CA VAL A 261 54.87 -37.58 19.03
C VAL A 261 54.44 -38.03 17.61
N ASP A 262 54.49 -37.23 16.53
CA ASP A 262 55.49 -36.26 16.09
C ASP A 262 54.95 -35.17 15.14
N SER A 263 55.77 -34.15 14.93
CA SER A 263 55.55 -32.87 14.24
C SER A 263 55.41 -32.97 12.70
N ASP A 264 54.62 -32.08 12.07
CA ASP A 264 55.13 -31.19 11.01
C ASP A 264 54.10 -30.16 10.48
N GLU A 265 54.61 -28.93 10.44
CA GLU A 265 54.22 -27.64 9.82
C GLU A 265 52.79 -27.33 9.33
N SER A 266 52.24 -26.28 9.95
CA SER A 266 51.23 -25.38 9.39
C SER A 266 51.73 -24.62 8.15
N PRO A 267 50.80 -24.15 7.29
CA PRO A 267 50.76 -22.71 7.10
C PRO A 267 49.35 -22.13 7.31
N ASN A 268 49.31 -21.10 8.16
CA ASN A 268 48.35 -19.98 8.18
C ASN A 268 46.86 -20.30 8.00
N ARG A 269 46.20 -20.61 9.13
CA ARG A 269 44.79 -20.23 9.34
C ARG A 269 44.70 -18.70 9.50
N MET A 270 44.55 -17.99 8.39
CA MET A 270 43.99 -16.63 8.41
C MET A 270 42.51 -16.71 8.81
N LYS A 271 42.22 -16.36 10.08
CA LYS A 271 40.87 -16.10 10.59
C LYS A 271 40.34 -14.79 10.00
N LEU A 272 39.32 -14.86 9.16
CA LEU A 272 38.25 -13.85 9.01
C LEU A 272 37.12 -14.48 8.17
N GLY A 273 36.34 -15.37 8.79
CA GLY A 273 35.20 -15.99 8.13
C GLY A 273 34.09 -14.98 7.92
N ALA A 274 33.95 -14.45 6.70
CA ALA A 274 32.82 -13.59 6.34
C ALA A 274 31.51 -14.38 6.52
N SER A 275 30.62 -13.90 7.39
CA SER A 275 29.36 -14.58 7.66
C SER A 275 28.47 -14.52 6.41
N PHE A 276 28.00 -15.69 5.95
CA PHE A 276 27.08 -15.78 4.82
C PHE A 276 25.68 -15.37 5.30
N ARG A 277 25.11 -14.33 4.70
CA ARG A 277 23.81 -13.76 5.09
C ARG A 277 22.78 -13.89 3.97
N GLN A 278 21.51 -13.74 4.36
CA GLN A 278 20.36 -13.73 3.48
C GLN A 278 19.63 -12.40 3.62
N LEU A 279 19.22 -11.84 2.49
CA LEU A 279 18.51 -10.57 2.39
C LEU A 279 17.26 -10.77 1.52
N TRP A 280 16.14 -10.18 1.93
CA TRP A 280 14.97 -10.03 1.06
C TRP A 280 14.78 -8.59 0.64
N VAL A 281 14.55 -8.36 -0.65
CA VAL A 281 14.17 -7.07 -1.22
C VAL A 281 12.76 -7.19 -1.82
N TRP A 282 11.79 -6.52 -1.21
CA TRP A 282 10.41 -6.49 -1.66
C TRP A 282 10.22 -5.40 -2.72
N ILE A 283 9.83 -5.82 -3.93
CA ILE A 283 9.63 -4.95 -5.08
C ILE A 283 8.16 -4.99 -5.50
N HIS A 284 7.61 -3.83 -5.84
CA HIS A 284 6.25 -3.73 -6.37
C HIS A 284 6.14 -4.34 -7.79
N ALA A 285 5.03 -5.04 -8.09
CA ALA A 285 4.83 -5.73 -9.37
C ALA A 285 5.10 -4.88 -10.63
N SER A 286 4.79 -3.58 -10.60
CA SER A 286 4.99 -2.69 -11.76
C SER A 286 6.46 -2.38 -12.07
N ALA A 287 7.37 -2.61 -11.13
CA ALA A 287 8.80 -2.36 -11.27
C ALA A 287 9.63 -3.64 -11.05
N PHE A 288 8.96 -4.79 -10.98
CA PHE A 288 9.59 -6.05 -10.61
C PHE A 288 10.60 -6.52 -11.67
N GLU A 289 10.24 -6.50 -12.96
CA GLU A 289 11.13 -6.94 -14.04
C GLU A 289 12.42 -6.11 -14.06
N GLU A 290 12.28 -4.78 -14.15
CA GLU A 290 13.40 -3.83 -14.16
C GLU A 290 14.26 -3.89 -12.88
N GLY A 291 13.62 -3.99 -11.72
CA GLY A 291 14.31 -4.08 -10.44
C GLY A 291 15.05 -5.40 -10.24
N TYR A 292 14.46 -6.52 -10.68
CA TYR A 292 15.09 -7.84 -10.58
C TYR A 292 16.28 -7.97 -11.53
N ASP A 293 16.16 -7.44 -12.74
CA ASP A 293 17.26 -7.42 -13.72
C ASP A 293 18.42 -6.54 -13.22
N SER A 294 18.12 -5.39 -12.62
CA SER A 294 19.15 -4.51 -12.03
C SER A 294 19.87 -5.14 -10.84
N LEU A 295 19.14 -5.87 -9.97
CA LEU A 295 19.76 -6.62 -8.86
C LEU A 295 20.64 -7.77 -9.38
N LYS A 296 20.20 -8.51 -10.42
CA LYS A 296 21.02 -9.55 -11.05
C LYS A 296 22.30 -8.99 -11.65
N PHE A 297 22.18 -7.88 -12.37
CA PHE A 297 23.33 -7.21 -12.95
C PHE A 297 24.30 -6.73 -11.87
N ALA A 298 23.79 -6.16 -10.78
CA ALA A 298 24.60 -5.79 -9.61
C ALA A 298 25.34 -7.00 -9.00
N CYS A 299 24.66 -8.15 -8.87
CA CYS A 299 25.28 -9.40 -8.43
C CYS A 299 26.43 -9.81 -9.37
N GLN A 300 26.22 -9.78 -10.68
CA GLN A 300 27.24 -10.13 -11.67
C GLN A 300 28.46 -9.23 -11.56
N LYS A 301 28.25 -7.92 -11.42
CA LYS A 301 29.34 -6.95 -11.26
C LYS A 301 30.14 -7.15 -9.97
N GLU A 302 29.49 -7.44 -8.84
CA GLU A 302 30.20 -7.77 -7.59
C GLU A 302 30.95 -9.11 -7.71
N MET A 303 30.38 -10.09 -8.42
CA MET A 303 31.06 -11.36 -8.70
C MET A 303 32.33 -11.14 -9.54
N GLU A 304 32.28 -10.30 -10.57
CA GLU A 304 33.45 -9.96 -11.39
C GLU A 304 34.53 -9.21 -10.58
N LYS A 305 34.12 -8.36 -9.64
CA LYS A 305 35.04 -7.57 -8.81
C LYS A 305 35.71 -8.39 -7.70
N THR A 306 34.96 -9.24 -7.02
CA THR A 306 35.41 -9.94 -5.80
C THR A 306 35.71 -11.42 -6.01
N GLY A 307 35.27 -12.01 -7.13
CA GLY A 307 35.38 -13.45 -7.40
C GLY A 307 34.43 -14.32 -6.57
N ILE A 308 33.57 -13.74 -5.73
CA ILE A 308 32.67 -14.48 -4.83
C ILE A 308 31.27 -14.57 -5.44
N SER A 309 30.71 -15.77 -5.53
CA SER A 309 29.36 -16.01 -6.05
C SER A 309 28.27 -15.47 -5.10
N ILE A 310 27.42 -14.58 -5.61
CA ILE A 310 26.21 -14.09 -4.92
C ILE A 310 24.99 -14.73 -5.57
N ASN A 311 24.16 -15.40 -4.78
CA ASN A 311 22.91 -16.00 -5.26
C ASN A 311 21.81 -14.93 -5.29
N CYS A 312 21.09 -14.81 -6.40
CA CYS A 312 19.95 -13.91 -6.53
C CYS A 312 18.77 -14.59 -7.23
N PHE A 313 17.66 -14.77 -6.53
CA PHE A 313 16.48 -15.44 -7.05
C PHE A 313 15.16 -14.81 -6.60
N SER A 314 14.15 -14.87 -7.48
CA SER A 314 12.79 -14.46 -7.16
C SER A 314 12.07 -15.49 -6.29
N LEU A 315 11.28 -15.00 -5.33
CA LEU A 315 10.31 -15.75 -4.52
C LEU A 315 8.87 -15.55 -5.00
N GLU A 316 8.67 -15.26 -6.29
CA GLU A 316 7.34 -15.02 -6.85
C GLU A 316 6.41 -16.22 -6.65
N GLY A 317 5.30 -15.98 -5.96
CA GLY A 317 4.28 -17.00 -5.73
C GLY A 317 4.57 -17.94 -4.56
N GLU A 318 5.62 -17.68 -3.77
CA GLU A 318 5.91 -18.45 -2.54
C GLU A 318 5.39 -17.75 -1.30
N LEU A 319 5.66 -16.44 -1.20
CA LEU A 319 5.27 -15.60 -0.06
C LEU A 319 4.13 -14.64 -0.44
N ALA A 320 3.42 -14.19 0.58
CA ALA A 320 2.33 -13.24 0.49
C ALA A 320 2.41 -12.20 1.59
N LYS A 321 1.92 -10.99 1.31
CA LYS A 321 1.92 -9.86 2.23
C LYS A 321 0.48 -9.36 2.43
N LEU A 322 0.00 -9.36 3.66
CA LEU A 322 -1.30 -8.79 4.04
C LEU A 322 -1.07 -7.57 4.92
N GLU A 323 -1.68 -6.44 4.59
CA GLU A 323 -1.52 -5.21 5.37
C GLU A 323 -2.77 -4.92 6.19
N VAL A 324 -2.59 -4.76 7.49
CA VAL A 324 -3.65 -4.48 8.45
C VAL A 324 -3.41 -3.10 9.05
N ILE A 325 -4.33 -2.17 8.84
CA ILE A 325 -4.14 -0.74 9.17
C ILE A 325 -5.33 -0.24 9.99
N GLY A 326 -5.07 0.57 11.01
CA GLY A 326 -6.10 1.25 11.81
C GLY A 326 -5.85 1.15 13.31
N SER A 327 -6.55 1.96 14.10
CA SER A 327 -6.38 2.04 15.55
C SER A 327 -6.58 0.70 16.27
N GLY A 328 -7.51 -0.13 15.80
CA GLY A 328 -7.78 -1.46 16.37
C GLY A 328 -6.95 -2.60 15.77
N ALA A 329 -5.98 -2.33 14.87
CA ALA A 329 -5.30 -3.35 14.08
C ALA A 329 -4.61 -4.39 14.98
N ILE A 330 -3.87 -3.90 15.97
CA ILE A 330 -3.08 -4.73 16.89
C ILE A 330 -4.01 -5.60 17.75
N GLN A 331 -5.12 -5.05 18.22
CA GLN A 331 -6.10 -5.77 19.03
C GLN A 331 -6.75 -6.93 18.25
N ILE A 332 -7.05 -6.73 16.95
CA ILE A 332 -7.58 -7.82 16.10
C ILE A 332 -6.52 -8.89 15.91
N LEU A 333 -5.25 -8.51 15.68
CA LEU A 333 -4.16 -9.45 15.50
C LEU A 333 -3.91 -10.28 16.76
N GLN A 334 -3.93 -9.68 17.95
CA GLN A 334 -3.80 -10.41 19.22
C GLN A 334 -4.94 -11.39 19.47
N LYS A 335 -6.18 -11.02 19.11
CA LYS A 335 -7.33 -11.93 19.20
C LYS A 335 -7.27 -13.10 18.23
N MET A 336 -6.51 -12.96 17.14
CA MET A 336 -6.47 -13.93 16.05
C MET A 336 -5.23 -14.81 16.07
N LEU A 337 -4.06 -14.23 16.38
CA LEU A 337 -2.78 -14.89 16.33
C LEU A 337 -2.47 -15.51 17.70
N HIS A 338 -2.51 -16.83 17.79
CA HIS A 338 -2.02 -17.55 18.97
C HIS A 338 -0.73 -18.30 18.63
N PRO A 339 0.40 -17.96 19.28
CA PRO A 339 1.64 -18.68 19.09
C PRO A 339 1.47 -20.14 19.53
N VAL A 340 2.21 -21.04 18.87
CA VAL A 340 2.29 -22.44 19.29
C VAL A 340 3.22 -22.51 20.51
N THR A 341 2.66 -22.67 21.70
CA THR A 341 3.43 -22.96 22.92
C THR A 341 3.93 -24.39 22.86
N SER A 342 5.24 -24.59 22.71
CA SER A 342 5.87 -25.91 22.82
C SER A 342 6.06 -26.27 24.30
N ILE A 343 4.98 -26.59 24.99
CA ILE A 343 5.01 -27.37 26.23
C ILE A 343 3.88 -28.38 26.12
N SER A 344 4.22 -29.64 26.36
CA SER A 344 3.37 -30.83 26.33
C SER A 344 1.93 -30.58 26.78
N ASP A 345 1.00 -31.24 26.11
CA ASP A 345 -0.38 -31.43 26.56
C ASP A 345 -0.42 -31.68 28.07
N ASN A 346 -1.04 -30.75 28.80
CA ASN A 346 -1.87 -31.02 29.97
C ASN A 346 -2.71 -29.77 30.25
N HIS A 347 -4.02 -29.91 29.99
CA HIS A 347 -5.15 -29.12 30.48
C HIS A 347 -4.88 -27.64 30.86
N CYS A 348 -5.28 -26.71 30.00
CA CYS A 348 -5.62 -25.34 30.43
C CYS A 348 -7.14 -25.16 30.38
N LEU A 349 -7.81 -25.68 31.40
CA LEU A 349 -9.05 -25.10 31.90
C LEU A 349 -8.73 -23.65 32.27
N TRP A 350 -9.46 -22.69 31.72
CA TRP A 350 -9.52 -21.36 32.32
C TRP A 350 -10.33 -21.49 33.60
N GLU A 351 -9.66 -21.87 34.69
CA GLU A 351 -10.22 -21.68 36.01
C GLU A 351 -10.03 -20.24 36.45
N HIS A 352 -11.11 -19.71 36.98
CA HIS A 352 -11.24 -18.39 37.57
C HIS A 352 -10.22 -18.24 38.71
N VAL A 353 -9.44 -17.15 38.68
CA VAL A 353 -8.69 -16.74 39.87
C VAL A 353 -9.68 -16.14 40.87
N PRO A 354 -9.80 -16.68 42.11
CA PRO A 354 -10.51 -16.02 43.17
C PRO A 354 -9.65 -14.88 43.72
N THR A 355 -10.34 -13.80 44.07
CA THR A 355 -9.82 -12.68 44.86
C THR A 355 -9.33 -13.22 46.21
N GLN A 356 -8.05 -13.03 46.56
CA GLN A 356 -7.62 -12.68 47.91
C GLN A 356 -6.21 -12.07 47.91
N ASP A 357 -6.11 -11.02 48.71
CA ASP A 357 -4.94 -10.19 48.95
C ASP A 357 -3.80 -10.99 49.57
N SER A 358 -2.58 -10.77 49.08
CA SER A 358 -1.39 -10.82 49.93
C SER A 358 -0.29 -9.95 49.33
N VAL A 359 0.12 -8.98 50.13
CA VAL A 359 1.16 -8.00 49.88
C VAL A 359 2.50 -8.72 49.82
N SER A 360 3.20 -8.63 48.69
CA SER A 360 4.67 -8.76 48.68
C SER A 360 5.25 -7.66 47.80
N GLN A 361 6.14 -6.91 48.44
CA GLN A 361 6.72 -5.66 47.99
C GLN A 361 7.53 -5.88 46.70
N LYS A 362 7.11 -5.24 45.61
CA LYS A 362 7.97 -4.99 44.46
C LYS A 362 8.81 -3.78 44.77
N THR A 363 10.11 -4.00 44.94
CA THR A 363 11.15 -2.99 44.77
C THR A 363 11.04 -2.40 43.37
N SER A 364 10.60 -1.15 43.32
CA SER A 364 10.65 -0.28 42.15
C SER A 364 12.11 0.01 41.81
N SER A 365 12.64 -0.61 40.76
CA SER A 365 13.75 -0.01 40.03
C SER A 365 13.16 1.01 39.05
N SER A 366 13.53 2.26 39.28
CA SER A 366 13.23 3.44 38.50
C SER A 366 13.48 3.22 37.00
N ILE A 367 12.39 3.13 36.23
CA ILE A 367 12.43 3.32 34.78
C ILE A 367 12.54 4.82 34.58
N SER A 368 13.71 5.26 34.13
CA SER A 368 13.91 6.62 33.66
C SER A 368 13.06 6.84 32.41
N ASP A 369 12.35 7.95 32.42
CA ASP A 369 11.63 8.50 31.28
C ASP A 369 12.60 8.67 30.10
N ASN A 370 12.46 7.79 29.10
CA ASN A 370 13.03 7.94 27.76
C ASN A 370 12.06 7.25 26.78
N GLU A 371 10.87 7.83 26.64
CA GLU A 371 9.78 7.26 25.82
C GLU A 371 9.94 7.40 24.29
N ASP A 372 11.05 7.94 23.78
CA ASP A 372 11.19 8.25 22.34
C ASP A 372 12.28 7.49 21.58
N LYS A 373 12.75 6.33 22.08
CA LYS A 373 13.79 5.51 21.40
C LYS A 373 13.39 4.06 21.22
N PHE A 374 12.34 3.80 20.43
CA PHE A 374 12.13 2.48 19.82
C PHE A 374 12.26 2.63 18.31
N SER A 375 13.05 1.76 17.66
CA SER A 375 13.32 1.86 16.24
C SER A 375 12.06 1.71 15.37
N SER A 376 12.07 2.44 14.26
CA SER A 376 10.87 2.83 13.52
C SER A 376 10.12 1.68 12.82
N VAL A 377 10.70 0.48 12.71
CA VAL A 377 10.05 -0.68 12.10
C VAL A 377 10.57 -1.99 12.71
N ALA A 378 9.83 -2.60 13.66
CA ALA A 378 10.21 -3.87 14.27
C ALA A 378 9.72 -5.09 13.47
N ILE A 379 10.58 -6.12 13.33
CA ILE A 379 10.25 -7.42 12.74
C ILE A 379 10.10 -8.46 13.85
N LEU A 380 8.99 -9.20 13.83
CA LEU A 380 8.74 -10.30 14.77
C LEU A 380 8.42 -11.59 14.01
N SER A 381 9.21 -12.64 14.23
CA SER A 381 8.93 -13.99 13.71
C SER A 381 8.10 -14.78 14.71
N LEU A 382 7.02 -15.40 14.26
CA LEU A 382 6.11 -16.18 15.09
C LEU A 382 5.65 -17.46 14.36
N ASN A 383 5.49 -18.55 15.09
CA ASN A 383 4.75 -19.71 14.61
C ASN A 383 3.35 -19.72 15.21
N VAL A 384 2.32 -19.59 14.39
CA VAL A 384 0.94 -19.33 14.84
C VAL A 384 0.02 -20.49 14.47
N LYS A 385 -0.87 -20.89 15.39
CA LYS A 385 -1.93 -21.88 15.13
C LYS A 385 -2.87 -21.39 14.03
N ASP A 386 -3.46 -22.29 13.24
CA ASP A 386 -4.41 -21.91 12.18
C ASP A 386 -5.53 -21.02 12.73
N PRO A 387 -5.64 -19.74 12.28
CA PRO A 387 -6.63 -18.80 12.80
C PRO A 387 -8.07 -19.25 12.63
N ARG A 388 -8.34 -20.21 11.73
CA ARG A 388 -9.68 -20.77 11.52
C ARG A 388 -10.10 -21.71 12.63
N GLN A 389 -9.18 -22.32 13.39
CA GLN A 389 -9.53 -23.31 14.42
C GLN A 389 -10.16 -22.68 15.66
N LEU A 390 -9.91 -21.40 15.88
CA LEU A 390 -10.45 -20.62 16.99
C LEU A 390 -11.94 -20.36 16.72
N CYS A 391 -12.80 -21.16 17.34
CA CYS A 391 -14.20 -20.79 17.46
C CYS A 391 -14.27 -19.78 18.60
N GLY A 392 -14.72 -18.56 18.31
CA GLY A 392 -14.79 -17.48 19.30
C GLY A 392 -15.42 -18.00 20.59
N LYS A 393 -14.65 -17.97 21.68
CA LYS A 393 -15.25 -17.92 23.01
C LYS A 393 -16.17 -16.70 23.00
N GLY A 394 -17.38 -16.88 23.51
CA GLY A 394 -18.52 -15.99 23.29
C GLY A 394 -18.19 -14.51 23.42
N THR A 395 -18.88 -13.72 22.61
CA THR A 395 -19.01 -12.27 22.71
C THR A 395 -18.92 -11.80 24.16
N VAL A 396 -17.75 -11.35 24.61
CA VAL A 396 -17.69 -10.38 25.69
C VAL A 396 -18.25 -9.11 25.08
N SER A 397 -19.37 -8.68 25.63
CA SER A 397 -20.02 -7.40 25.39
C SER A 397 -18.99 -6.34 25.00
N SER A 398 -19.06 -5.87 23.76
CA SER A 398 -18.57 -4.53 23.48
C SER A 398 -19.40 -3.60 24.36
N VAL A 399 -18.80 -3.07 25.42
CA VAL A 399 -19.32 -1.87 26.07
C VAL A 399 -19.49 -0.84 24.96
N GLU A 400 -20.74 -0.61 24.55
CA GLU A 400 -21.07 0.59 23.80
C GLU A 400 -20.74 1.77 24.73
N PRO A 401 -20.00 2.79 24.28
CA PRO A 401 -19.99 4.04 25.02
C PRO A 401 -21.43 4.54 25.02
N SER A 402 -22.01 4.62 26.21
CA SER A 402 -23.35 5.13 26.46
C SER A 402 -23.54 6.45 25.71
N SER A 403 -24.66 6.53 25.00
CA SER A 403 -25.21 7.77 24.46
C SER A 403 -25.36 8.80 25.57
N ALA A 404 -24.40 9.70 25.72
CA ALA A 404 -24.59 10.93 26.45
C ALA A 404 -25.31 11.91 25.52
N GLU A 405 -26.51 12.28 25.92
CA GLU A 405 -27.26 13.40 25.35
C GLU A 405 -26.42 14.68 25.45
N ALA A 406 -26.61 15.54 24.46
CA ALA A 406 -25.92 16.81 24.33
C ALA A 406 -26.16 17.70 25.55
N VAL A 407 -25.09 18.02 26.28
CA VAL A 407 -24.99 19.26 27.04
C VAL A 407 -23.66 19.92 26.67
N ASN A 408 -23.75 21.20 26.29
CA ASN A 408 -22.65 22.04 25.84
C ASN A 408 -21.57 22.23 26.92
N GLY A 409 -20.29 22.19 26.52
CA GLY A 409 -19.18 22.81 27.25
C GLY A 409 -17.91 21.96 27.37
N ALA A 410 -16.76 22.58 27.11
CA ALA A 410 -15.37 22.12 27.33
C ALA A 410 -14.75 21.13 26.33
N GLN A 411 -14.00 21.68 25.37
CA GLN A 411 -12.91 20.99 24.66
C GLN A 411 -11.67 21.00 25.55
N GLU A 412 -11.30 19.89 26.19
CA GLU A 412 -9.91 19.64 26.66
C GLU A 412 -9.59 18.18 27.06
N THR A 413 -10.56 17.28 27.19
CA THR A 413 -10.36 15.91 27.76
C THR A 413 -10.11 14.76 26.76
N ILE A 414 -9.83 15.02 25.49
CA ILE A 414 -9.63 13.95 24.47
C ILE A 414 -8.17 13.42 24.44
N HIS A 415 -7.21 14.14 24.99
CA HIS A 415 -5.80 13.73 24.96
C HIS A 415 -5.47 12.62 25.98
N GLU A 416 -6.04 12.64 27.19
CA GLU A 416 -5.71 11.68 28.25
C GLU A 416 -6.19 10.23 28.02
N GLU A 417 -7.30 10.01 27.30
CA GLU A 417 -7.77 8.65 26.98
C GLU A 417 -6.96 8.00 25.83
N LEU A 418 -6.39 8.82 24.94
CA LEU A 418 -5.58 8.32 23.82
C LEU A 418 -4.21 7.83 24.31
N GLU A 419 -3.61 8.53 25.28
CA GLU A 419 -2.34 8.18 25.92
C GLU A 419 -2.43 6.86 26.69
N LYS A 420 -3.49 6.66 27.50
CA LYS A 420 -3.71 5.38 28.22
C LYS A 420 -3.84 4.16 27.32
N THR A 421 -4.34 4.32 26.09
CA THR A 421 -4.39 3.22 25.10
C THR A 421 -3.06 3.00 24.38
N SER A 422 -2.19 4.01 24.36
CA SER A 422 -0.82 3.90 23.86
C SER A 422 0.02 3.02 24.78
N ASP A 423 -0.04 3.27 26.09
CA ASP A 423 0.76 2.59 27.12
C ASP A 423 0.40 1.09 27.24
N LEU A 424 -0.90 0.78 27.14
CA LEU A 424 -1.39 -0.59 27.12
C LEU A 424 -0.94 -1.33 25.84
N ALA A 425 -0.89 -0.66 24.70
CA ALA A 425 -0.43 -1.27 23.46
C ALA A 425 1.09 -1.49 23.48
N SER A 426 1.88 -0.53 23.98
CA SER A 426 3.35 -0.62 24.09
C SER A 426 3.79 -1.73 25.05
N SER A 427 3.23 -1.77 26.27
CA SER A 427 3.51 -2.85 27.25
C SER A 427 3.09 -4.26 26.77
N THR A 428 2.14 -4.34 25.83
CA THR A 428 1.68 -5.62 25.28
C THR A 428 2.52 -6.07 24.07
N TRP A 429 3.16 -5.16 23.34
CA TRP A 429 4.17 -5.52 22.34
C TRP A 429 5.39 -6.15 23.00
N SER A 430 5.84 -5.60 24.13
CA SER A 430 6.93 -6.18 24.94
C SER A 430 6.62 -7.62 25.38
N LYS A 431 5.35 -7.94 25.68
CA LYS A 431 4.92 -9.32 26.02
C LYS A 431 4.95 -10.28 24.82
N LEU A 432 4.76 -9.76 23.60
CA LEU A 432 4.85 -10.55 22.38
C LEU A 432 6.31 -10.72 21.92
N GLU A 433 7.15 -9.70 22.16
CA GLU A 433 8.60 -9.73 21.99
C GLU A 433 9.28 -10.72 22.94
N ASN A 434 8.85 -10.79 24.20
CA ASN A 434 9.36 -11.77 25.18
C ASN A 434 9.07 -13.24 24.80
N ASN A 435 8.19 -13.48 23.82
CA ASN A 435 7.88 -14.81 23.28
C ASN A 435 8.47 -15.00 21.86
N GLN A 436 9.67 -14.46 21.60
CA GLN A 436 10.42 -14.76 20.37
C GLN A 436 10.72 -16.27 20.27
N TYR A 437 9.78 -17.03 19.71
CA TYR A 437 10.03 -18.40 19.29
C TYR A 437 10.69 -18.35 17.92
N HIS A 438 12.00 -18.62 17.91
CA HIS A 438 12.86 -18.52 16.74
C HIS A 438 12.45 -19.51 15.65
N ASN A 439 11.58 -19.08 14.74
CA ASN A 439 11.26 -19.85 13.54
C ASN A 439 11.89 -19.21 12.30
N ASN A 440 12.94 -19.87 11.78
CA ASN A 440 13.64 -19.47 10.55
C ASN A 440 13.00 -20.05 9.28
N ASP A 441 11.88 -20.79 9.37
CA ASP A 441 11.35 -21.57 8.25
C ASP A 441 10.95 -20.72 7.03
N LEU A 442 10.49 -19.47 7.22
CA LEU A 442 10.07 -18.60 6.10
C LEU A 442 11.24 -18.18 5.21
N TRP A 443 12.43 -17.98 5.77
CA TRP A 443 13.64 -17.61 5.02
C TRP A 443 14.13 -18.72 4.09
N TYR A 444 13.65 -19.94 4.30
CA TYR A 444 13.94 -21.12 3.50
C TYR A 444 12.75 -21.57 2.65
N ALA A 445 11.78 -20.69 2.37
CA ALA A 445 10.54 -21.01 1.63
C ALA A 445 10.74 -21.80 0.33
N LYS A 446 11.83 -21.50 -0.38
CA LYS A 446 12.20 -22.15 -1.64
C LYS A 446 12.91 -23.49 -1.44
N SER A 447 13.84 -23.54 -0.47
CA SER A 447 14.66 -24.72 -0.19
C SER A 447 13.90 -25.78 0.61
N ARG A 448 12.93 -25.37 1.44
CA ARG A 448 12.06 -26.23 2.24
C ARG A 448 10.62 -25.99 1.81
N ARG A 449 9.96 -27.03 1.29
CA ARG A 449 8.52 -26.95 0.95
C ARG A 449 7.72 -26.57 2.19
N LEU A 450 7.17 -25.35 2.20
CA LEU A 450 6.31 -24.86 3.27
C LEU A 450 5.03 -25.69 3.31
N ARG A 451 4.67 -26.18 4.50
CA ARG A 451 3.47 -27.00 4.70
C ARG A 451 2.22 -26.19 4.42
N THR A 452 1.24 -26.80 3.77
CA THR A 452 -0.02 -26.14 3.41
C THR A 452 -1.02 -26.17 4.56
N PRO A 453 -1.99 -25.24 4.57
CA PRO A 453 -3.06 -25.28 5.56
C PRO A 453 -3.97 -26.49 5.33
N LEU A 454 -4.46 -27.08 6.42
CA LEU A 454 -5.50 -28.11 6.34
C LEU A 454 -6.70 -27.66 5.50
N SER A 455 -7.31 -28.63 4.80
CA SER A 455 -8.47 -28.36 3.95
C SER A 455 -9.65 -27.81 4.77
N GLU A 456 -10.40 -26.89 4.17
CA GLU A 456 -11.57 -26.26 4.82
C GLU A 456 -12.64 -27.30 5.19
N SER A 457 -12.83 -28.35 4.37
CA SER A 457 -13.75 -29.46 4.65
C SER A 457 -13.34 -30.28 5.86
N MET A 458 -12.05 -30.57 6.04
CA MET A 458 -11.54 -31.33 7.19
C MET A 458 -11.77 -30.55 8.49
N ILE A 459 -11.39 -29.28 8.54
CA ILE A 459 -11.62 -28.43 9.73
C ILE A 459 -13.12 -28.31 10.04
N CYS A 460 -13.96 -28.16 9.03
CA CYS A 460 -15.41 -28.12 9.22
C CYS A 460 -15.95 -29.44 9.77
N SER A 461 -15.44 -30.58 9.32
CA SER A 461 -15.81 -31.91 9.82
C SER A 461 -15.38 -32.11 11.26
N GLU A 462 -14.13 -31.77 11.61
CA GLU A 462 -13.62 -31.82 12.98
C GLU A 462 -14.48 -30.94 13.93
N LYS A 463 -14.81 -29.72 13.51
CA LYS A 463 -15.70 -28.84 14.29
C LYS A 463 -17.11 -29.38 14.42
N HIS A 464 -17.62 -30.06 13.39
CA HIS A 464 -18.93 -30.68 13.42
C HIS A 464 -18.95 -31.81 14.44
N HIS A 465 -17.97 -32.71 14.42
CA HIS A 465 -17.85 -33.80 15.38
C HIS A 465 -17.69 -33.27 16.81
N LYS A 466 -16.79 -32.32 17.05
CA LYS A 466 -16.67 -31.67 18.38
C LYS A 466 -17.99 -31.09 18.90
N ARG A 467 -18.85 -30.58 18.02
CA ARG A 467 -20.18 -30.09 18.41
C ARG A 467 -21.13 -31.24 18.71
N LEU A 468 -21.12 -32.31 17.91
CA LEU A 468 -21.90 -33.51 18.20
C LEU A 468 -21.51 -34.09 19.56
N THR A 469 -20.21 -34.19 19.85
CA THR A 469 -19.70 -34.62 21.17
C THR A 469 -20.18 -33.69 22.28
N HIS A 470 -20.10 -32.37 22.08
CA HIS A 470 -20.57 -31.38 23.06
C HIS A 470 -22.08 -31.47 23.33
N TYR A 471 -22.88 -31.80 22.32
CA TYR A 471 -24.33 -32.01 22.48
C TYR A 471 -24.70 -33.46 22.82
N CYS A 472 -23.72 -34.34 23.04
CA CYS A 472 -23.90 -35.78 23.27
C CYS A 472 -24.76 -36.46 22.19
N LEU A 473 -24.61 -36.03 20.94
CA LEU A 473 -25.30 -36.57 19.75
C LEU A 473 -24.40 -37.48 18.89
N ASP A 474 -23.17 -37.77 19.34
CA ASP A 474 -22.29 -38.71 18.66
C ASP A 474 -22.73 -40.15 18.97
N ASP A 475 -22.91 -40.96 17.92
CA ASP A 475 -22.92 -42.41 18.06
C ASP A 475 -21.51 -42.86 18.46
N VAL A 476 -21.41 -43.70 19.50
CA VAL A 476 -20.16 -44.14 20.12
C VAL A 476 -19.24 -44.92 19.14
N ASP A 477 -19.78 -45.38 18.00
CA ASP A 477 -19.13 -46.39 17.16
C ASP A 477 -18.51 -45.91 15.84
N SER A 478 -18.62 -44.64 15.43
CA SER A 478 -18.03 -44.18 14.16
C SER A 478 -16.67 -43.48 14.33
N ARG A 479 -15.68 -44.15 14.94
CA ARG A 479 -14.27 -43.74 14.86
C ARG A 479 -13.62 -44.30 13.59
N GLU A 480 -14.02 -43.81 12.43
CA GLU A 480 -13.17 -43.95 11.23
C GLU A 480 -12.08 -42.88 11.29
N ALA A 481 -10.91 -43.30 11.79
CA ALA A 481 -9.67 -42.56 11.64
C ALA A 481 -9.33 -42.47 10.14
N ASN A 482 -9.74 -41.38 9.50
CA ASN A 482 -9.21 -41.00 8.18
C ASN A 482 -7.77 -40.50 8.34
N SER A 483 -6.85 -41.39 8.72
CA SER A 483 -5.41 -41.16 8.62
C SER A 483 -4.98 -41.43 7.17
N LEU A 484 -5.33 -40.52 6.26
CA LEU A 484 -4.83 -40.56 4.89
C LEU A 484 -4.20 -39.22 4.50
N THR A 485 -2.88 -39.29 4.29
CA THR A 485 -1.97 -38.26 3.74
C THR A 485 -1.79 -36.99 4.58
N GLU A 486 -1.30 -37.13 5.82
CA GLU A 486 -0.95 -36.00 6.71
C GLU A 486 0.44 -35.38 6.43
N GLU A 487 1.25 -35.93 5.52
CA GLU A 487 2.66 -35.52 5.39
C GLU A 487 2.89 -34.08 4.89
N GLN A 488 1.90 -33.44 4.24
CA GLN A 488 2.07 -32.13 3.60
C GLN A 488 1.27 -30.97 4.23
N CYS A 489 0.34 -31.27 5.15
CA CYS A 489 -0.51 -30.24 5.78
C CYS A 489 -0.03 -29.90 7.19
N SER A 490 -0.23 -28.65 7.62
CA SER A 490 0.10 -28.20 8.99
C SER A 490 -1.09 -27.52 9.66
N ARG A 491 -1.12 -27.62 10.99
CA ARG A 491 -2.04 -26.88 11.90
C ARG A 491 -1.43 -25.58 12.41
N SER A 492 -0.17 -25.30 12.05
CA SER A 492 0.56 -24.09 12.39
C SER A 492 1.23 -23.49 11.15
N CYS A 493 1.35 -22.16 11.16
CA CYS A 493 1.91 -21.35 10.09
C CYS A 493 3.01 -20.45 10.65
N PRO A 494 4.24 -20.51 10.11
CA PRO A 494 5.22 -19.49 10.39
C PRO A 494 4.80 -18.18 9.70
N ILE A 495 4.88 -17.06 10.42
CA ILE A 495 4.58 -15.72 9.93
C ILE A 495 5.68 -14.76 10.37
N LEU A 496 5.90 -13.72 9.56
CA LEU A 496 6.69 -12.56 9.93
C LEU A 496 5.75 -11.37 10.06
N LEU A 497 5.79 -10.72 11.22
CA LEU A 497 4.98 -9.58 11.56
C LEU A 497 5.86 -8.33 11.51
N VAL A 498 5.60 -7.43 10.56
CA VAL A 498 6.36 -6.19 10.38
C VAL A 498 5.50 -5.03 10.87
N LYS A 499 5.91 -4.41 11.97
CA LYS A 499 5.21 -3.26 12.55
C LYS A 499 5.67 -1.99 11.87
N HIS A 500 4.76 -1.29 11.20
CA HIS A 500 5.07 0.01 10.62
C HIS A 500 4.81 1.08 11.68
N HIS A 501 5.84 1.77 12.19
CA HIS A 501 5.63 2.95 13.02
C HIS A 501 5.13 4.10 12.12
N ARG A 502 3.81 4.22 12.06
CA ARG A 502 3.10 5.30 11.37
C ARG A 502 2.60 6.26 12.45
N LYS A 503 2.47 7.55 12.11
CA LYS A 503 1.91 8.59 13.01
C LYS A 503 0.79 8.00 13.89
N GLU A 504 0.79 8.32 15.19
CA GLU A 504 0.02 7.68 16.26
C GLU A 504 -1.40 7.23 15.89
N LEU A 505 -2.13 8.04 15.11
CA LEU A 505 -3.49 7.76 14.66
C LEU A 505 -3.66 6.57 13.70
N PHE A 506 -2.60 6.08 13.05
CA PHE A 506 -2.69 5.09 11.98
C PHE A 506 -1.68 3.94 12.12
N ARG A 507 -1.61 3.35 13.31
CA ARG A 507 -0.84 2.12 13.56
C ARG A 507 -1.22 1.03 12.55
N GLY A 508 -0.22 0.36 12.00
CA GLY A 508 -0.41 -0.65 10.96
C GLY A 508 0.66 -1.72 11.01
N CYS A 509 0.33 -2.89 10.48
CA CYS A 509 1.20 -4.04 10.49
C CYS A 509 1.07 -4.83 9.18
N SER A 510 2.19 -5.32 8.65
CA SER A 510 2.20 -6.28 7.55
C SER A 510 2.44 -7.69 8.08
N ILE A 511 1.58 -8.62 7.69
CA ILE A 511 1.75 -10.04 7.92
C ILE A 511 2.35 -10.63 6.64
N ILE A 512 3.57 -11.15 6.73
CA ILE A 512 4.21 -11.93 5.69
C ILE A 512 4.01 -13.40 6.05
N LEU A 513 3.48 -14.18 5.11
CA LEU A 513 3.13 -15.58 5.31
C LEU A 513 3.23 -16.36 3.99
N PRO A 514 3.23 -17.70 4.00
CA PRO A 514 3.25 -18.49 2.78
C PRO A 514 1.98 -18.25 1.96
N LEU A 515 2.09 -18.21 0.64
CA LEU A 515 0.98 -17.88 -0.25
C LEU A 515 -0.23 -18.81 -0.03
N SER A 516 -0.01 -20.10 0.23
CA SER A 516 -1.08 -21.08 0.50
C SER A 516 -1.93 -20.75 1.73
N TRP A 517 -1.38 -20.03 2.72
CA TRP A 517 -2.05 -19.68 3.99
C TRP A 517 -2.90 -18.41 3.91
N VAL A 518 -2.79 -17.61 2.84
CA VAL A 518 -3.52 -16.34 2.69
C VAL A 518 -5.03 -16.51 2.89
N LYS A 519 -5.62 -17.55 2.29
CA LYS A 519 -7.07 -17.80 2.42
C LYS A 519 -7.46 -18.14 3.87
N ALA A 520 -6.59 -18.82 4.60
CA ALA A 520 -6.81 -19.22 5.99
C ALA A 520 -6.81 -18.01 6.93
N PHE A 521 -5.96 -17.01 6.68
CA PHE A 521 -5.90 -15.77 7.47
C PHE A 521 -6.95 -14.73 7.04
N TRP A 522 -7.26 -14.65 5.74
CA TRP A 522 -8.14 -13.61 5.20
C TRP A 522 -9.55 -13.67 5.79
N ILE A 523 -10.16 -14.86 5.90
CA ILE A 523 -11.54 -14.97 6.40
C ILE A 523 -11.64 -14.61 7.90
N PRO A 524 -10.79 -15.14 8.80
CA PRO A 524 -10.72 -14.73 10.20
C PRO A 524 -10.52 -13.22 10.41
N LEU A 525 -9.64 -12.57 9.64
CA LEU A 525 -9.46 -11.11 9.69
C LEU A 525 -10.80 -10.38 9.43
N ILE A 526 -11.50 -10.77 8.37
CA ILE A 526 -12.79 -10.17 8.01
C ILE A 526 -13.88 -10.47 9.06
N SER A 527 -13.92 -11.70 9.61
CA SER A 527 -14.93 -12.06 10.62
C SER A 527 -14.70 -11.37 11.97
N ASN A 528 -13.45 -11.06 12.32
CA ASN A 528 -13.08 -10.29 13.52
C ASN A 528 -13.29 -8.78 13.36
N GLY A 529 -13.84 -8.32 12.23
CA GLY A 529 -14.25 -6.93 12.03
C GLY A 529 -13.34 -6.11 11.12
N ALA A 530 -12.25 -6.67 10.58
CA ALA A 530 -11.43 -5.98 9.60
C ALA A 530 -12.20 -5.75 8.30
N HIS A 531 -12.03 -4.57 7.69
CA HIS A 531 -12.68 -4.23 6.42
C HIS A 531 -11.71 -4.32 5.25
N ALA A 532 -11.97 -5.20 4.28
CA ALA A 532 -11.16 -5.25 3.07
C ALA A 532 -11.22 -3.92 2.29
N ILE A 533 -10.08 -3.53 1.70
CA ILE A 533 -9.94 -2.34 0.86
C ILE A 533 -9.22 -2.66 -0.45
N GLY A 534 -9.52 -1.89 -1.50
CA GLY A 534 -8.84 -1.97 -2.80
C GLY A 534 -7.72 -0.94 -2.94
N LEU A 535 -7.13 -0.87 -4.13
CA LEU A 535 -6.04 0.05 -4.47
C LEU A 535 -6.42 1.52 -4.32
N GLN A 536 -7.66 1.91 -4.66
CA GLN A 536 -8.09 3.30 -4.55
C GLN A 536 -8.18 3.75 -3.09
N GLU A 537 -8.75 2.90 -2.23
CA GLU A 537 -8.79 3.19 -0.80
C GLU A 537 -7.39 3.19 -0.18
N MET A 538 -6.50 2.28 -0.61
CA MET A 538 -5.10 2.25 -0.17
C MET A 538 -4.36 3.55 -0.54
N HIS A 539 -4.53 4.04 -1.77
CA HIS A 539 -3.98 5.33 -2.21
C HIS A 539 -4.52 6.51 -1.38
N CYS A 540 -5.83 6.51 -1.05
CA CYS A 540 -6.38 7.50 -0.13
C CYS A 540 -5.76 7.41 1.28
N ILE A 541 -5.45 6.21 1.78
CA ILE A 541 -4.79 6.08 3.10
C ILE A 541 -3.39 6.68 3.05
N ALA A 542 -2.61 6.36 2.01
CA ALA A 542 -1.28 6.90 1.83
C ALA A 542 -1.28 8.44 1.84
N HIS A 543 -2.25 9.01 1.11
CA HIS A 543 -2.35 10.45 0.99
C HIS A 543 -2.80 11.14 2.29
N GLU A 544 -3.73 10.55 3.05
CA GLU A 544 -4.11 11.05 4.40
C GLU A 544 -2.91 11.06 5.36
N MET A 545 -1.99 10.09 5.20
CA MET A 545 -0.75 10.02 5.98
C MET A 545 0.32 11.02 5.52
N GLY A 546 0.19 11.58 4.33
CA GLY A 546 1.21 12.41 3.67
C GLY A 546 2.35 11.57 3.08
N LEU A 547 2.10 10.29 2.75
CA LEU A 547 3.07 9.38 2.14
C LEU A 547 2.79 9.27 0.62
N PRO A 548 3.83 9.11 -0.22
CA PRO A 548 3.66 8.88 -1.65
C PRO A 548 3.24 7.43 -1.88
N ALA A 549 2.39 7.21 -2.90
CA ALA A 549 1.95 5.89 -3.31
C ALA A 549 2.60 5.51 -4.64
N PHE A 550 3.27 4.36 -4.67
CA PHE A 550 3.85 3.83 -5.90
C PHE A 550 2.79 3.05 -6.70
N PRO A 551 2.76 3.16 -8.05
CA PRO A 551 3.60 3.96 -8.92
C PRO A 551 3.09 5.39 -9.15
N SER A 552 1.93 5.80 -8.63
CA SER A 552 1.24 7.05 -9.00
C SER A 552 1.97 8.35 -8.64
N ASP A 553 2.82 8.35 -7.62
CA ASP A 553 3.53 9.56 -7.14
C ASP A 553 5.03 9.57 -7.48
N PHE A 554 5.47 8.77 -8.45
CA PHE A 554 6.89 8.59 -8.77
C PHE A 554 7.16 8.95 -10.25
N PRO A 555 7.07 10.24 -10.63
CA PRO A 555 7.03 10.65 -12.04
C PRO A 555 8.30 10.36 -12.85
N ASP A 556 9.42 10.19 -12.16
CA ASP A 556 10.74 9.85 -12.68
C ASP A 556 10.96 8.35 -12.93
N CYS A 557 10.07 7.47 -12.43
CA CYS A 557 10.18 6.03 -12.64
C CYS A 557 9.44 5.60 -13.93
N LYS A 558 10.00 4.62 -14.65
CA LYS A 558 9.35 4.02 -15.83
C LYS A 558 7.96 3.46 -15.50
N ALA A 559 7.81 2.83 -14.33
CA ALA A 559 6.54 2.29 -13.84
C ALA A 559 5.40 3.33 -13.80
N TYR A 560 5.70 4.58 -13.45
CA TYR A 560 4.72 5.68 -13.46
C TYR A 560 4.26 5.99 -14.88
N SER A 561 5.21 6.16 -15.80
CA SER A 561 4.91 6.51 -17.19
C SER A 561 4.02 5.47 -17.87
N CYS A 562 4.31 4.17 -17.64
CA CYS A 562 3.48 3.07 -18.15
C CYS A 562 2.08 3.07 -17.51
N PHE A 563 2.01 3.26 -16.18
CA PHE A 563 0.74 3.28 -15.46
C PHE A 563 -0.17 4.44 -15.89
N MET A 564 0.39 5.64 -16.03
CA MET A 564 -0.35 6.84 -16.44
C MET A 564 -0.74 6.78 -17.92
N SER A 565 0.11 6.24 -18.79
CA SER A 565 -0.24 6.02 -20.21
C SER A 565 -1.40 5.02 -20.36
N ALA A 566 -1.39 3.93 -19.59
CA ALA A 566 -2.51 2.98 -19.57
C ALA A 566 -3.80 3.61 -19.01
N LYS A 567 -3.67 4.44 -17.98
CA LYS A 567 -4.79 5.21 -17.41
C LYS A 567 -5.37 6.21 -18.42
N ALA A 568 -4.52 6.89 -19.19
CA ALA A 568 -4.92 7.80 -20.26
C ALA A 568 -5.67 7.06 -21.36
N ALA A 569 -5.11 5.96 -21.89
CA ALA A 569 -5.76 5.15 -22.91
C ALA A 569 -7.12 4.58 -22.46
N ALA A 570 -7.24 4.16 -21.19
CA ALA A 570 -8.50 3.69 -20.63
C ALA A 570 -9.55 4.81 -20.49
N PHE A 571 -9.10 6.04 -20.20
CA PHE A 571 -9.98 7.20 -20.15
C PHE A 571 -10.46 7.61 -21.54
N ASP A 572 -9.56 7.67 -22.53
CA ASP A 572 -9.89 8.03 -23.91
C ASP A 572 -10.91 7.06 -24.50
N LYS A 573 -10.68 5.75 -24.35
CA LYS A 573 -11.65 4.72 -24.73
C LYS A 573 -13.02 4.92 -24.07
N LYS A 574 -13.05 5.34 -22.80
CA LYS A 574 -14.31 5.61 -22.08
C LYS A 574 -14.99 6.90 -22.55
N ALA A 575 -14.21 7.89 -22.97
CA ALA A 575 -14.71 9.14 -23.53
C ALA A 575 -15.29 8.92 -24.93
N GLU A 576 -14.64 8.13 -25.79
CA GLU A 576 -15.11 7.78 -27.13
C GLU A 576 -16.48 7.10 -27.13
N LEU A 577 -16.75 6.25 -26.13
CA LEU A 577 -18.05 5.59 -25.92
C LEU A 577 -19.19 6.56 -25.57
N ARG A 578 -18.90 7.83 -25.25
CA ARG A 578 -19.91 8.85 -24.96
C ARG A 578 -20.23 9.64 -26.23
N PRO A 579 -21.50 10.10 -26.40
CA PRO A 579 -21.84 11.00 -27.49
C PRO A 579 -21.07 12.32 -27.34
N PRO A 580 -20.76 13.04 -28.45
CA PRO A 580 -19.91 14.25 -28.43
C PRO A 580 -20.30 15.27 -27.36
N SER A 581 -21.59 15.57 -27.21
CA SER A 581 -22.11 16.54 -26.22
C SER A 581 -21.99 16.11 -24.74
N LYS A 582 -21.61 14.86 -24.46
CA LYS A 582 -21.37 14.31 -23.11
C LYS A 582 -19.93 13.87 -22.91
N ARG A 583 -19.05 14.07 -23.89
CA ARG A 583 -17.62 13.80 -23.75
C ARG A 583 -17.04 14.81 -22.77
N PRO A 584 -16.24 14.36 -21.80
CA PRO A 584 -15.49 15.30 -20.98
C PRO A 584 -14.47 16.02 -21.85
N MET A 585 -14.15 17.27 -21.51
CA MET A 585 -13.04 18.00 -22.12
C MET A 585 -11.76 17.16 -22.03
N ARG A 586 -11.04 17.04 -23.15
CA ARG A 586 -9.77 16.32 -23.22
C ARG A 586 -8.72 17.12 -22.47
N VAL A 587 -8.01 16.45 -21.58
CA VAL A 587 -6.97 17.04 -20.72
C VAL A 587 -5.84 16.05 -20.58
N PRO A 588 -4.58 16.50 -20.39
CA PRO A 588 -3.47 15.60 -20.15
C PRO A 588 -3.69 14.83 -18.85
N ILE A 589 -3.80 13.50 -18.93
CA ILE A 589 -3.85 12.61 -17.76
C ILE A 589 -2.44 12.33 -17.24
N LEU A 590 -1.50 12.14 -18.16
CA LEU A 590 -0.08 12.20 -17.85
C LEU A 590 0.33 13.69 -17.86
N PRO A 591 0.82 14.23 -16.73
CA PRO A 591 1.24 15.63 -16.69
C PRO A 591 2.36 15.91 -17.70
N PRO A 592 2.27 16.99 -18.48
CA PRO A 592 3.28 17.38 -19.46
C PRO A 592 4.47 18.07 -18.79
N TRP A 593 5.36 17.28 -18.18
CA TRP A 593 6.52 17.76 -17.42
C TRP A 593 7.48 18.63 -18.25
N GLY A 594 7.60 18.38 -19.56
CA GLY A 594 8.49 19.14 -20.45
C GLY A 594 8.20 20.65 -20.53
N ILE A 595 6.97 21.08 -20.23
CA ILE A 595 6.60 22.51 -20.25
C ILE A 595 7.34 23.30 -19.18
N ILE A 596 7.72 22.66 -18.08
CA ILE A 596 8.42 23.32 -16.96
C ILE A 596 9.82 23.76 -17.40
N ARG A 597 10.48 23.02 -18.30
CA ARG A 597 11.75 23.45 -18.91
C ARG A 597 11.58 24.75 -19.68
N SER A 598 10.51 24.87 -20.46
CA SER A 598 10.20 26.10 -21.20
C SER A 598 9.96 27.29 -20.28
N THR A 599 9.31 27.07 -19.13
CA THR A 599 9.15 28.10 -18.08
C THR A 599 10.51 28.54 -17.53
N LEU A 600 11.39 27.59 -17.20
CA LEU A 600 12.72 27.88 -16.62
C LEU A 600 13.58 28.68 -17.60
N ASN A 601 13.71 28.22 -18.85
CA ASN A 601 14.51 28.88 -19.89
C ASN A 601 14.04 30.31 -20.14
N ARG A 602 12.72 30.55 -20.13
CA ARG A 602 12.18 31.90 -20.30
C ARG A 602 12.53 32.80 -19.12
N LYS A 603 12.46 32.29 -17.89
CA LYS A 603 12.82 33.08 -16.70
C LYS A 603 14.30 33.47 -16.72
N ILE A 604 15.17 32.58 -17.21
CA ILE A 604 16.60 32.87 -17.42
C ILE A 604 16.77 34.00 -18.46
N ASN A 605 16.17 33.86 -19.65
CA ASN A 605 16.28 34.86 -20.72
C ASN A 605 15.69 36.25 -20.34
N ALA A 606 14.64 36.27 -19.51
CA ALA A 606 14.03 37.52 -19.02
C ALA A 606 14.96 38.29 -18.06
N VAL A 607 15.83 37.59 -17.33
CA VAL A 607 16.82 38.22 -16.44
C VAL A 607 18.00 38.79 -17.25
N GLU A 608 18.42 38.09 -18.31
CA GLU A 608 19.49 38.54 -19.22
C GLU A 608 19.12 39.82 -19.98
N THR A 609 17.87 39.96 -20.40
CA THR A 609 17.36 41.14 -21.13
C THR A 609 17.25 42.41 -20.28
N THR A 610 17.08 42.28 -18.96
CA THR A 610 17.12 43.45 -18.05
C THR A 610 18.54 43.97 -17.74
N GLY A 611 19.59 43.27 -18.18
CA GLY A 611 20.99 43.64 -17.96
C GLY A 611 21.68 44.38 -19.10
N VAL A 612 21.06 44.48 -20.29
CA VAL A 612 21.67 45.10 -21.48
C VAL A 612 20.70 46.10 -22.09
N SER A 613 20.88 47.38 -21.76
CA SER A 613 20.26 48.49 -22.48
C SER A 613 21.15 48.89 -23.67
N THR A 614 20.96 48.28 -24.83
CA THR A 614 21.21 48.94 -26.12
C THR A 614 20.27 48.40 -27.19
N LEU A 615 19.81 49.35 -27.98
CA LEU A 615 18.81 49.34 -29.05
C LEU A 615 19.17 48.39 -30.21
N GLU A 616 18.13 47.97 -30.94
CA GLU A 616 18.11 47.26 -32.23
C GLU A 616 18.36 45.73 -32.22
N ASP A 617 17.27 44.96 -32.11
CA ASP A 617 16.86 43.97 -33.13
C ASP A 617 15.51 43.34 -32.76
N LEU A 618 14.43 44.00 -33.22
CA LEU A 618 13.04 43.56 -33.14
C LEU A 618 12.68 42.76 -34.39
N THR A 619 13.17 41.52 -34.55
CA THR A 619 12.56 40.49 -35.44
C THR A 619 13.33 39.18 -35.34
N ASP A 620 13.11 38.34 -34.31
CA ASP A 620 13.26 36.85 -34.43
C ASP A 620 12.89 36.04 -33.16
N LEU A 621 11.83 36.42 -32.44
CA LEU A 621 11.43 35.73 -31.19
C LEU A 621 10.64 34.41 -31.37
N ASN A 622 10.65 33.78 -32.55
CA ASN A 622 9.88 32.55 -32.82
C ASN A 622 10.72 31.29 -33.09
N SER A 623 12.05 31.32 -32.95
CA SER A 623 12.85 30.10 -33.10
C SER A 623 12.86 29.27 -31.80
N LEU A 624 12.08 28.17 -31.80
CA LEU A 624 12.22 27.06 -30.86
C LEU A 624 13.71 26.68 -30.69
N PRO A 625 14.24 26.48 -29.47
CA PRO A 625 15.56 25.91 -29.31
C PRO A 625 15.56 24.47 -29.84
N LYS A 626 16.63 24.14 -30.58
CA LYS A 626 16.90 22.86 -31.24
C LYS A 626 16.58 21.66 -30.33
N LYS A 627 15.93 20.65 -30.92
CA LYS A 627 15.72 19.31 -30.32
C LYS A 627 17.05 18.81 -29.76
N ILE A 628 17.13 18.65 -28.45
CA ILE A 628 18.07 17.72 -27.84
C ILE A 628 17.45 16.35 -28.10
N ASP A 629 18.14 15.56 -28.92
CA ASP A 629 17.81 14.18 -29.24
C ASP A 629 18.01 13.30 -27.99
N SER A 630 17.07 13.33 -27.06
CA SER A 630 16.86 12.26 -26.09
C SER A 630 15.62 11.48 -26.51
N GLU A 631 15.85 10.37 -27.20
CA GLU A 631 14.78 9.42 -27.50
C GLU A 631 14.13 8.94 -26.19
N ASN A 632 12.80 9.08 -26.11
CA ASN A 632 11.87 8.33 -25.25
C ASN A 632 11.65 8.66 -23.74
N SER A 633 12.25 9.66 -23.10
CA SER A 633 11.84 9.98 -21.70
C SER A 633 10.65 10.96 -21.64
N LEU A 634 9.51 10.50 -21.13
CA LEU A 634 8.30 11.32 -20.88
C LEU A 634 8.47 12.30 -19.71
N PHE A 635 9.48 12.06 -18.86
CA PHE A 635 9.87 12.91 -17.74
C PHE A 635 11.35 13.25 -17.88
N ASP A 636 11.66 14.53 -17.85
CA ASP A 636 13.02 15.04 -18.06
C ASP A 636 13.47 15.84 -16.84
N GLY A 637 13.88 15.11 -15.80
CA GLY A 637 14.34 15.66 -14.53
C GLY A 637 14.82 14.59 -13.55
N ILE A 638 15.22 15.03 -12.36
CA ILE A 638 15.54 14.21 -11.18
C ILE A 638 14.59 14.62 -10.07
N VAL A 639 14.06 13.67 -9.30
CA VAL A 639 13.29 13.98 -8.08
C VAL A 639 14.21 13.84 -6.88
N ALA A 640 14.48 14.93 -6.17
CA ALA A 640 15.26 14.88 -4.94
C ALA A 640 14.39 14.33 -3.80
N ARG A 641 14.75 13.14 -3.29
CA ARG A 641 14.05 12.43 -2.20
C ARG A 641 14.80 12.44 -0.87
N THR A 642 16.06 12.83 -0.88
CA THR A 642 16.96 12.82 0.29
C THR A 642 17.54 14.22 0.42
N GLY A 643 17.74 14.69 1.66
CA GLY A 643 18.42 15.96 1.91
C GLY A 643 19.78 16.05 1.21
N SER A 644 20.55 14.97 1.17
CA SER A 644 21.86 14.91 0.50
C SER A 644 21.78 15.14 -1.02
N VAL A 645 20.79 14.54 -1.70
CA VAL A 645 20.58 14.75 -3.15
C VAL A 645 20.22 16.20 -3.43
N LEU A 646 19.40 16.81 -2.58
CA LEU A 646 19.07 18.22 -2.70
C LEU A 646 20.31 19.09 -2.44
N THR A 647 21.08 18.82 -1.38
CA THR A 647 22.32 19.55 -1.08
C THR A 647 23.35 19.44 -2.20
N ASN A 648 23.54 18.26 -2.78
CA ASN A 648 24.42 18.05 -3.92
C ASN A 648 23.97 18.87 -5.13
N PHE A 649 22.68 18.86 -5.44
CA PHE A 649 22.11 19.69 -6.49
C PHE A 649 22.36 21.19 -6.22
N LEU A 650 22.13 21.65 -4.99
CA LEU A 650 22.38 23.05 -4.60
C LEU A 650 23.86 23.45 -4.69
N ASN A 651 24.79 22.52 -4.43
CA ASN A 651 26.23 22.74 -4.55
C ASN A 651 26.71 22.73 -6.01
N GLU A 652 26.16 21.83 -6.83
CA GLU A 652 26.46 21.74 -8.27
C GLU A 652 25.98 22.98 -9.02
N THR A 653 24.79 23.48 -8.69
CA THR A 653 24.36 24.79 -9.16
C THR A 653 25.24 25.85 -8.51
N LYS A 654 26.25 26.37 -9.22
CA LYS A 654 27.18 27.42 -8.75
C LYS A 654 26.52 28.78 -8.37
N GLY A 655 25.21 28.81 -8.10
CA GLY A 655 24.48 29.90 -7.48
C GLY A 655 24.16 29.57 -6.03
N GLY A 656 25.20 29.49 -5.19
CA GLY A 656 25.22 28.87 -3.85
C GLY A 656 24.26 29.39 -2.78
N GLN A 657 23.14 30.01 -3.12
CA GLN A 657 22.19 30.62 -2.20
C GLN A 657 20.75 30.59 -2.78
N LEU A 658 20.26 29.43 -3.20
CA LEU A 658 18.82 29.26 -3.42
C LEU A 658 18.10 29.25 -2.07
N SER A 659 16.91 29.87 -1.99
CA SER A 659 16.09 29.96 -0.76
C SER A 659 15.40 28.64 -0.36
N LEU A 660 16.13 27.53 -0.42
CA LEU A 660 15.72 26.18 -0.02
C LEU A 660 16.64 25.69 1.10
N PHE A 661 16.05 25.05 2.11
CA PHE A 661 16.77 24.69 3.33
C PHE A 661 16.55 23.22 3.62
N PRO A 662 17.38 22.31 3.05
CA PRO A 662 17.33 20.89 3.35
C PRO A 662 17.35 20.66 4.86
N TYR A 663 16.60 19.67 5.32
CA TYR A 663 16.55 19.31 6.73
C TYR A 663 17.95 18.97 7.25
N ALA A 664 18.40 19.73 8.24
CA ALA A 664 19.64 19.57 8.99
C ALA A 664 19.35 20.08 10.42
N ALA A 665 20.20 19.74 11.40
CA ALA A 665 20.04 20.22 12.79
C ALA A 665 19.89 21.76 12.87
N ASP A 666 20.57 22.50 11.98
CA ASP A 666 20.50 23.96 11.88
C ASP A 666 19.42 24.48 10.90
N GLY A 667 18.67 23.60 10.21
CA GLY A 667 17.82 23.98 9.08
C GLY A 667 16.69 24.94 9.46
N ASP A 668 15.97 24.64 10.55
CA ASP A 668 14.90 25.50 11.07
C ASP A 668 15.45 26.80 11.67
N GLU A 669 16.63 26.76 12.29
CA GLU A 669 17.32 27.99 12.72
C GLU A 669 17.75 28.86 11.55
N LYS A 670 18.27 28.27 10.47
CA LYS A 670 18.67 28.99 9.25
C LYS A 670 17.46 29.63 8.58
N ILE A 671 16.34 28.90 8.47
CA ILE A 671 15.09 29.44 7.93
C ILE A 671 14.59 30.61 8.80
N THR A 672 14.62 30.48 10.13
CA THR A 672 14.14 31.54 11.02
C THR A 672 15.06 32.76 11.05
N LYS A 673 16.38 32.58 11.05
CA LYS A 673 17.39 33.65 10.88
C LYS A 673 17.20 34.39 9.54
N PHE A 674 16.91 33.64 8.47
CA PHE A 674 16.62 34.21 7.15
C PHE A 674 15.30 35.00 7.12
N ILE A 675 14.24 34.45 7.72
CA ILE A 675 12.94 35.13 7.84
C ILE A 675 13.11 36.47 8.58
N LYS A 676 13.91 36.49 9.66
CA LYS A 676 14.23 37.70 10.45
C LYS A 676 15.13 38.70 9.72
N GLY A 677 15.77 38.31 8.62
CA GLY A 677 16.66 39.16 7.82
C GLY A 677 18.07 39.29 8.40
N GLU A 678 18.48 38.36 9.27
CA GLU A 678 19.81 38.36 9.92
C GLU A 678 20.92 37.85 8.99
N VAL A 679 20.56 37.13 7.93
CA VAL A 679 21.48 36.56 6.93
C VAL A 679 21.03 37.02 5.53
N ASN A 680 21.86 37.80 4.84
CA ASN A 680 21.63 38.18 3.45
C ASN A 680 22.39 37.24 2.50
N LEU A 681 21.72 36.82 1.42
CA LEU A 681 22.38 36.09 0.35
C LEU A 681 23.24 37.09 -0.45
N ASN A 682 24.54 36.81 -0.56
CA ASN A 682 25.46 37.52 -1.44
C ASN A 682 25.01 37.35 -2.90
N ARG A 683 24.60 38.47 -3.50
CA ARG A 683 24.03 38.58 -4.84
C ARG A 683 25.05 38.40 -5.98
N SER A 684 26.30 38.02 -5.69
CA SER A 684 27.41 38.13 -6.65
C SER A 684 27.40 37.10 -7.79
N CYS A 685 26.50 36.13 -7.79
CA CYS A 685 26.45 35.08 -8.81
C CYS A 685 25.04 34.90 -9.39
N GLN A 686 24.48 35.93 -10.04
CA GLN A 686 23.28 35.76 -10.88
C GLN A 686 23.61 35.42 -12.34
N ASN A 687 24.89 35.46 -12.75
CA ASN A 687 25.26 35.57 -14.18
C ASN A 687 26.23 34.50 -14.71
N SER A 688 26.27 33.29 -14.16
CA SER A 688 27.05 32.20 -14.77
C SER A 688 26.21 30.94 -15.03
N VAL A 689 25.68 30.88 -16.25
CA VAL A 689 25.43 29.66 -17.04
C VAL A 689 24.58 28.59 -16.33
N ILE A 690 23.26 28.84 -16.25
CA ILE A 690 22.24 27.83 -15.87
C ILE A 690 21.86 26.94 -17.08
N SER A 691 22.53 27.09 -18.22
CA SER A 691 22.05 26.59 -19.52
C SER A 691 22.17 25.08 -19.75
N ASP A 692 22.76 24.30 -18.84
CA ASP A 692 22.99 22.86 -19.05
C ASP A 692 22.52 21.94 -17.89
N HIS A 693 21.75 22.47 -16.94
CA HIS A 693 21.35 21.69 -15.76
C HIS A 693 20.03 20.92 -15.94
N ARG A 694 20.05 19.66 -15.52
CA ARG A 694 18.89 18.77 -15.46
C ARG A 694 17.88 19.30 -14.44
N LEU A 695 16.58 19.30 -14.78
CA LEU A 695 15.52 19.80 -13.88
C LEU A 695 15.52 19.01 -12.57
N CYS A 696 15.44 19.69 -11.43
CA CYS A 696 15.30 19.05 -10.13
C CYS A 696 13.90 19.31 -9.55
N PHE A 697 13.19 18.25 -9.20
CA PHE A 697 11.84 18.30 -8.68
C PHE A 697 11.80 17.96 -7.19
N LEU A 698 11.03 18.74 -6.45
CA LEU A 698 10.79 18.58 -5.03
C LEU A 698 9.34 18.24 -4.77
N ARG A 699 9.11 17.27 -3.91
CA ARG A 699 7.76 16.97 -3.44
C ARG A 699 7.29 18.07 -2.48
N VAL A 700 6.09 18.57 -2.75
CA VAL A 700 5.43 19.61 -1.96
C VAL A 700 4.06 19.14 -1.48
N HIS A 701 3.72 19.52 -0.25
CA HIS A 701 2.36 19.41 0.28
C HIS A 701 1.61 20.71 0.06
N LEU A 702 0.52 20.64 -0.69
CA LEU A 702 -0.31 21.79 -1.03
C LEU A 702 -1.54 21.84 -0.14
N ARG A 703 -1.67 22.91 0.64
CA ARG A 703 -2.85 23.19 1.46
C ARG A 703 -3.67 24.31 0.81
N PRO A 704 -4.93 24.08 0.42
CA PRO A 704 -5.77 25.13 -0.12
C PRO A 704 -6.02 26.18 0.96
N PHE A 705 -5.87 27.45 0.60
CA PHE A 705 -6.05 28.57 1.54
C PHE A 705 -7.54 28.84 1.85
N LYS A 706 -8.43 28.60 0.87
CA LYS A 706 -9.90 28.69 0.98
C LYS A 706 -10.57 27.33 0.73
N LYS A 707 -11.90 27.27 0.90
CA LYS A 707 -12.71 26.09 0.52
C LYS A 707 -12.42 25.69 -0.93
N GLY A 708 -11.89 24.49 -1.12
CA GLY A 708 -11.57 23.91 -2.41
C GLY A 708 -10.80 22.60 -2.26
N PHE A 709 -10.73 21.83 -3.33
CA PHE A 709 -9.88 20.64 -3.43
C PHE A 709 -9.11 20.68 -4.75
N PHE A 710 -7.94 20.07 -4.76
CA PHE A 710 -7.08 19.93 -5.93
C PHE A 710 -7.25 18.53 -6.52
N GLU A 711 -7.40 18.48 -7.84
CA GLU A 711 -7.52 17.23 -8.59
C GLU A 711 -6.14 16.71 -9.00
N GLU A 712 -6.05 15.40 -9.24
CA GLU A 712 -4.87 14.79 -9.86
C GLU A 712 -4.65 15.36 -11.26
N GLY A 713 -3.41 15.72 -11.57
CA GLY A 713 -3.02 16.41 -12.80
C GLY A 713 -3.22 17.93 -12.76
N ALA A 714 -3.68 18.51 -11.64
CA ALA A 714 -3.79 19.97 -11.52
C ALA A 714 -2.43 20.66 -11.69
N VAL A 715 -2.44 21.86 -12.28
CA VAL A 715 -1.23 22.64 -12.58
C VAL A 715 -0.93 23.58 -11.43
N ILE A 716 0.32 23.59 -10.97
CA ILE A 716 0.85 24.50 -9.96
C ILE A 716 1.56 25.62 -10.70
N CYS A 717 1.17 26.87 -10.45
CA CYS A 717 1.67 28.05 -11.13
C CYS A 717 2.27 29.05 -10.14
N ALA A 718 3.26 29.82 -10.60
CA ALA A 718 3.80 30.95 -9.86
C ALA A 718 2.77 32.10 -9.84
N PRO A 719 2.38 32.63 -8.66
CA PRO A 719 1.60 33.85 -8.57
C PRO A 719 2.43 35.06 -9.00
N HIS A 720 1.76 36.08 -9.56
CA HIS A 720 2.33 37.42 -9.63
C HIS A 720 2.24 38.08 -8.23
N PRO A 721 3.16 38.98 -7.87
CA PRO A 721 3.09 39.82 -6.68
C PRO A 721 1.68 40.32 -6.34
N SER A 722 1.02 40.96 -7.31
CA SER A 722 -0.34 41.50 -7.18
C SER A 722 -1.39 40.44 -6.80
N ASP A 723 -1.23 39.19 -7.24
CA ASP A 723 -2.19 38.13 -6.97
C ASP A 723 -2.20 37.75 -5.49
N THR A 724 -1.04 37.79 -4.83
CA THR A 724 -0.93 37.41 -3.42
C THR A 724 -1.70 38.41 -2.55
N TYR A 725 -1.57 39.70 -2.82
CA TYR A 725 -2.33 40.78 -2.18
C TYR A 725 -3.82 40.70 -2.51
N LEU A 726 -4.17 40.49 -3.78
CA LEU A 726 -5.57 40.36 -4.20
C LEU A 726 -6.24 39.14 -3.57
N LEU A 727 -5.57 37.99 -3.48
CA LEU A 727 -6.18 36.76 -2.95
C LEU A 727 -6.20 36.70 -1.41
N THR A 728 -5.31 37.43 -0.72
CA THR A 728 -5.40 37.64 0.73
C THR A 728 -6.37 38.76 1.12
N SER A 729 -6.56 39.79 0.30
CA SER A 729 -7.59 40.83 0.56
C SER A 729 -8.99 40.39 0.14
N CYS A 730 -9.12 39.64 -0.97
CA CYS A 730 -10.38 39.02 -1.39
C CYS A 730 -10.83 37.89 -0.45
N ILE A 731 -10.23 37.68 0.72
CA ILE A 731 -10.77 36.77 1.74
C ILE A 731 -12.25 37.06 2.03
N GLU A 732 -12.67 38.33 1.88
CA GLU A 732 -14.04 38.80 2.11
C GLU A 732 -14.97 38.69 0.89
N LYS A 733 -14.44 38.62 -0.34
CA LYS A 733 -15.24 38.55 -1.59
C LYS A 733 -14.99 37.22 -2.30
N ASN A 734 -16.02 36.43 -2.55
CA ASN A 734 -15.94 35.06 -3.12
C ASN A 734 -15.46 34.99 -4.60
N GLU A 735 -14.90 36.06 -5.15
CA GLU A 735 -14.47 36.14 -6.54
C GLU A 735 -13.02 35.69 -6.65
N GLY A 736 -12.84 34.50 -7.23
CA GLY A 736 -11.50 33.96 -7.54
C GLY A 736 -11.00 34.46 -8.89
N PHE A 737 -9.67 34.55 -9.02
CA PHE A 737 -8.98 34.82 -10.29
C PHE A 737 -9.29 33.70 -11.30
N GLN A 738 -9.89 34.04 -12.45
CA GLN A 738 -10.39 33.07 -13.43
C GLN A 738 -9.82 33.34 -14.83
N LEU A 739 -9.38 32.27 -15.50
CA LEU A 739 -9.04 32.31 -16.91
C LEU A 739 -10.32 32.46 -17.77
N PRO A 740 -10.28 33.12 -18.94
CA PRO A 740 -11.39 33.10 -19.89
C PRO A 740 -11.79 31.66 -20.27
N GLN A 741 -13.09 31.37 -20.38
CA GLN A 741 -13.57 30.02 -20.73
C GLN A 741 -13.08 29.57 -22.12
N SER A 742 -12.97 30.49 -23.07
CA SER A 742 -12.42 30.25 -24.41
C SER A 742 -10.96 29.78 -24.38
N ALA A 743 -10.18 30.23 -23.38
CA ALA A 743 -8.78 29.84 -23.24
C ALA A 743 -8.61 28.43 -22.69
N LEU A 744 -9.64 27.81 -22.10
CA LEU A 744 -9.52 26.49 -21.47
C LEU A 744 -9.24 25.37 -22.50
N GLU A 745 -9.86 25.46 -23.68
CA GLU A 745 -9.68 24.48 -24.76
C GLU A 745 -8.39 24.68 -25.55
N SER A 746 -7.86 25.91 -25.57
CA SER A 746 -6.61 26.22 -26.25
C SER A 746 -5.37 26.05 -25.38
N TYR A 747 -5.50 26.12 -24.05
CA TYR A 747 -4.37 26.14 -23.12
C TYR A 747 -3.47 24.91 -23.20
N PHE A 748 -4.06 23.72 -23.32
CA PHE A 748 -3.33 22.47 -23.54
C PHE A 748 -3.89 21.81 -24.80
N LYS A 749 -3.05 21.68 -25.82
CA LYS A 749 -3.40 20.93 -27.04
C LYS A 749 -2.47 19.74 -27.20
N GLU A 750 -3.06 18.64 -27.64
CA GLU A 750 -2.29 17.46 -28.01
C GLU A 750 -1.87 17.60 -29.47
N ASP A 751 -0.57 17.57 -29.73
CA ASP A 751 -0.04 17.53 -31.07
C ASP A 751 -0.37 16.17 -31.70
N HIS A 752 -1.04 16.22 -32.86
CA HIS A 752 -1.51 15.03 -33.58
C HIS A 752 -0.38 14.14 -34.08
N SER A 753 0.82 14.70 -34.28
CA SER A 753 1.98 13.95 -34.81
C SER A 753 2.76 13.23 -33.71
N SER A 754 3.04 13.92 -32.60
CA SER A 754 3.88 13.41 -31.50
C SER A 754 3.09 12.82 -30.33
N LYS A 755 1.76 13.00 -30.28
CA LYS A 755 0.89 12.71 -29.12
C LYS A 755 1.38 13.38 -27.82
N ARG A 756 2.20 14.42 -27.94
CA ARG A 756 2.67 15.22 -26.80
C ARG A 756 1.69 16.36 -26.57
N TRP A 757 1.56 16.73 -25.30
CA TRP A 757 0.76 17.87 -24.90
C TRP A 757 1.63 19.11 -24.85
N GLU A 758 1.24 20.13 -25.60
CA GLU A 758 1.88 21.44 -25.62
C GLU A 758 0.99 22.47 -24.92
N MET A 759 1.62 23.43 -24.26
CA MET A 759 0.93 24.57 -23.69
C MET A 759 1.00 25.74 -24.65
N HIS A 760 -0.17 26.21 -25.12
CA HIS A 760 -0.26 27.44 -25.87
C HIS A 760 -0.53 28.59 -24.92
N VAL A 761 0.33 29.61 -24.97
CA VAL A 761 0.08 30.88 -24.31
C VAL A 761 -0.98 31.61 -25.14
N PRO A 762 -2.10 32.09 -24.54
CA PRO A 762 -3.09 32.85 -25.28
C PRO A 762 -2.48 34.11 -25.92
N ASP A 763 -2.82 34.41 -27.17
CA ASP A 763 -2.31 35.60 -27.87
C ASP A 763 -3.07 36.88 -27.48
N ASP A 764 -4.33 36.74 -27.05
CA ASP A 764 -5.21 37.84 -26.64
C ASP A 764 -4.61 38.62 -25.46
N SER A 765 -4.59 39.96 -25.57
CA SER A 765 -4.05 40.85 -24.53
C SER A 765 -4.66 40.58 -23.15
N THR A 766 -5.97 40.39 -23.09
CA THR A 766 -6.70 40.07 -21.85
C THR A 766 -6.33 38.70 -21.31
N ALA A 767 -6.16 37.67 -22.15
CA ALA A 767 -5.86 36.32 -21.68
C ALA A 767 -4.40 36.15 -21.24
N LYS A 768 -3.48 36.97 -21.79
CA LYS A 768 -2.09 37.08 -21.32
C LYS A 768 -2.01 37.58 -19.87
N GLU A 769 -2.86 38.54 -19.48
CA GLU A 769 -2.92 39.04 -18.11
C GLU A 769 -3.32 37.97 -17.09
N TYR A 770 -4.12 36.97 -17.49
CA TYR A 770 -4.56 35.86 -16.64
C TYR A 770 -3.65 34.63 -16.72
N HIS A 771 -2.71 34.57 -17.66
CA HIS A 771 -1.78 33.46 -17.79
C HIS A 771 -0.81 33.43 -16.61
N ARG A 772 -0.58 32.24 -16.06
CA ARG A 772 0.40 32.01 -14.98
C ARG A 772 1.29 30.85 -15.35
N TRP A 773 2.58 31.05 -15.15
CA TRP A 773 3.60 30.08 -15.54
C TRP A 773 3.58 28.83 -14.67
N PRO A 774 3.51 27.63 -15.26
CA PRO A 774 3.55 26.38 -14.51
C PRO A 774 4.94 26.14 -13.93
N ILE A 775 4.98 25.83 -12.63
CA ILE A 775 6.17 25.46 -11.87
C ILE A 775 6.16 23.98 -11.45
N GLY A 776 5.01 23.31 -11.60
CA GLY A 776 4.81 21.94 -11.11
C GLY A 776 3.42 21.37 -11.40
N PHE A 777 3.22 20.11 -11.01
CA PHE A 777 1.95 19.41 -11.15
C PHE A 777 1.58 18.63 -9.89
N VAL A 778 0.27 18.48 -9.67
CA VAL A 778 -0.31 17.67 -8.60
C VAL A 778 -0.40 16.21 -9.06
N THR A 779 0.24 15.29 -8.35
CA THR A 779 0.14 13.84 -8.60
C THR A 779 -0.90 13.17 -7.72
N SER A 780 -1.09 13.67 -6.51
CA SER A 780 -2.04 13.14 -5.53
C SER A 780 -3.11 14.17 -5.18
N ALA A 781 -4.36 13.82 -5.45
CA ALA A 781 -5.51 14.69 -5.19
C ALA A 781 -5.85 14.78 -3.69
N ALA A 782 -6.37 15.94 -3.27
CA ALA A 782 -6.83 16.11 -1.90
C ALA A 782 -8.06 15.25 -1.60
N ILE A 783 -8.05 14.56 -0.45
CA ILE A 783 -9.14 13.65 -0.06
C ILE A 783 -10.33 14.46 0.45
N GLN A 784 -11.45 14.38 -0.26
CA GLN A 784 -12.66 15.05 0.16
C GLN A 784 -13.17 14.52 1.51
N GLY A 785 -13.36 15.42 2.47
CA GLY A 785 -13.85 15.09 3.81
C GLY A 785 -12.79 14.67 4.82
N SER A 786 -11.50 14.73 4.45
CA SER A 786 -10.43 14.79 5.44
C SER A 786 -10.52 16.09 6.24
N LYS A 787 -10.09 16.05 7.51
CA LYS A 787 -9.85 17.27 8.29
C LYS A 787 -8.63 18.04 7.76
N ARG A 788 -7.70 17.33 7.09
CA ARG A 788 -6.48 17.89 6.50
C ARG A 788 -6.61 17.79 4.98
N LEU A 789 -7.14 18.83 4.35
CA LEU A 789 -7.15 18.94 2.89
C LEU A 789 -5.73 19.27 2.42
N VAL A 790 -4.90 18.24 2.27
CA VAL A 790 -3.57 18.36 1.67
C VAL A 790 -3.64 17.66 0.31
N ALA A 791 -2.96 18.19 -0.70
CA ALA A 791 -2.67 17.52 -1.96
C ALA A 791 -1.15 17.33 -2.09
N GLY A 792 -0.72 16.34 -2.87
CA GLY A 792 0.68 16.03 -3.11
C GLY A 792 1.05 16.42 -4.53
N GLY A 793 2.12 17.20 -4.69
CA GLY A 793 2.61 17.59 -6.01
C GLY A 793 4.12 17.67 -6.04
N PHE A 794 4.64 17.90 -7.25
CA PHE A 794 6.06 18.13 -7.49
C PHE A 794 6.25 19.49 -8.17
N CYS A 795 7.18 20.29 -7.65
CA CYS A 795 7.57 21.57 -8.21
C CYS A 795 9.06 21.56 -8.52
N GLU A 796 9.47 22.31 -9.54
CA GLU A 796 10.88 22.48 -9.87
C GLU A 796 11.56 23.37 -8.82
N ALA A 797 12.75 22.96 -8.37
CA ALA A 797 13.45 23.51 -7.21
C ALA A 797 13.87 24.98 -7.41
N VAL A 798 14.45 25.32 -8.55
CA VAL A 798 14.96 26.67 -8.84
C VAL A 798 13.82 27.69 -8.93
N LEU A 799 12.75 27.36 -9.66
CA LEU A 799 11.54 28.17 -9.79
C LEU A 799 10.86 28.37 -8.43
N LEU A 800 10.79 27.32 -7.62
CA LEU A 800 10.21 27.39 -6.28
C LEU A 800 11.06 28.25 -5.32
N ALA A 801 12.38 28.14 -5.38
CA ALA A 801 13.31 28.94 -4.61
C ALA A 801 13.23 30.43 -4.97
N ASN A 802 13.25 30.74 -6.27
CA ASN A 802 13.13 32.11 -6.78
C ASN A 802 11.78 32.73 -6.37
N LEU A 803 10.70 31.97 -6.45
CA LEU A 803 9.37 32.43 -6.02
C LEU A 803 9.33 32.77 -4.52
N ARG A 804 10.00 31.97 -3.68
CA ARG A 804 10.09 32.24 -2.25
C ARG A 804 10.87 33.52 -1.97
N GLU A 805 11.97 33.73 -2.67
CA GLU A 805 12.79 34.94 -2.55
C GLU A 805 12.01 36.20 -2.95
N GLU A 806 11.30 36.16 -4.07
CA GLU A 806 10.41 37.24 -4.53
C GLU A 806 9.35 37.57 -3.45
N GLN A 807 8.68 36.56 -2.91
CA GLN A 807 7.67 36.76 -1.85
C GLN A 807 8.26 37.35 -0.57
N TRP A 808 9.46 36.95 -0.17
CA TRP A 808 10.11 37.52 1.00
C TRP A 808 10.58 38.96 0.79
N LYS A 809 10.99 39.34 -0.43
CA LYS A 809 11.35 40.73 -0.75
C LYS A 809 10.15 41.68 -0.64
N GLU A 810 8.99 41.24 -1.10
CA GLU A 810 7.77 42.06 -1.11
C GLU A 810 7.02 42.08 0.22
N MET A 811 7.12 41.00 1.00
CA MET A 811 6.42 40.90 2.29
C MET A 811 7.22 41.52 3.44
N PRO A 812 6.55 42.27 4.34
CA PRO A 812 7.20 42.74 5.57
C PRO A 812 7.63 41.54 6.41
N VAL A 813 8.75 41.68 7.13
CA VAL A 813 9.38 40.60 7.94
C VAL A 813 8.38 39.86 8.82
N LYS A 814 7.42 40.58 9.44
CA LYS A 814 6.36 40.01 10.31
C LYS A 814 5.38 39.06 9.59
N ARG A 815 5.29 39.13 8.26
CA ARG A 815 4.37 38.31 7.44
C ARG A 815 5.08 37.22 6.64
N ARG A 816 6.41 37.18 6.64
CA ARG A 816 7.19 36.13 5.99
C ARG A 816 6.90 34.79 6.67
N LYS A 817 6.65 33.76 5.88
CA LYS A 817 6.36 32.40 6.34
C LYS A 817 7.34 31.40 5.72
N LYS A 818 7.46 30.23 6.36
CA LYS A 818 8.13 29.06 5.79
C LYS A 818 7.34 28.54 4.57
N ASP A 819 6.02 28.48 4.64
CA ASP A 819 5.20 28.04 3.49
C ASP A 819 5.23 29.05 2.32
N ILE A 820 5.27 28.54 1.09
CA ILE A 820 5.32 29.33 -0.15
C ILE A 820 3.92 29.49 -0.73
N TYR A 821 3.51 30.71 -1.10
CA TYR A 821 2.22 30.92 -1.77
C TYR A 821 2.31 30.49 -3.23
N VAL A 822 1.39 29.61 -3.66
CA VAL A 822 1.30 29.15 -5.05
C VAL A 822 -0.14 29.19 -5.54
N LEU A 823 -0.33 29.27 -6.86
CA LEU A 823 -1.65 29.13 -7.48
C LEU A 823 -1.82 27.73 -8.04
N VAL A 824 -2.97 27.11 -7.78
CA VAL A 824 -3.30 25.78 -8.32
C VAL A 824 -4.57 25.86 -9.14
N ARG A 825 -4.51 25.30 -10.35
CA ARG A 825 -5.66 25.23 -11.27
C ARG A 825 -5.93 23.78 -11.67
N ASN A 826 -7.16 23.32 -11.43
CA ASN A 826 -7.59 22.02 -11.97
C ASN A 826 -7.73 22.14 -13.50
N LEU A 827 -7.28 21.13 -14.26
CA LEU A 827 -7.21 21.22 -15.72
C LEU A 827 -8.57 21.48 -16.39
N ARG A 828 -9.67 21.02 -15.79
CA ARG A 828 -11.05 21.23 -16.27
C ARG A 828 -11.74 22.45 -15.66
N SER A 829 -11.01 23.29 -14.93
CA SER A 829 -11.50 24.49 -14.27
C SER A 829 -10.71 25.69 -14.77
N VAL A 830 -11.41 26.82 -14.90
CA VAL A 830 -10.79 28.12 -15.18
C VAL A 830 -10.28 28.84 -13.94
N ALA A 831 -10.78 28.45 -12.76
CA ALA A 831 -10.46 29.13 -11.50
C ALA A 831 -9.08 28.74 -10.96
N TYR A 832 -8.25 29.74 -10.71
CA TYR A 832 -7.04 29.62 -9.91
C TYR A 832 -7.39 29.69 -8.42
N ARG A 833 -6.72 28.86 -7.63
CA ARG A 833 -6.90 28.79 -6.18
C ARG A 833 -5.58 28.99 -5.47
N LEU A 834 -5.56 29.87 -4.49
CA LEU A 834 -4.39 30.06 -3.64
C LEU A 834 -4.16 28.83 -2.77
N ALA A 835 -2.92 28.37 -2.74
CA ALA A 835 -2.46 27.28 -1.89
C ALA A 835 -1.16 27.65 -1.18
N LEU A 836 -0.93 27.03 -0.03
CA LEU A 836 0.34 27.04 0.69
C LEU A 836 1.10 25.76 0.32
N ALA A 837 2.29 25.92 -0.25
CA ALA A 837 3.20 24.82 -0.55
C ALA A 837 4.24 24.69 0.55
N SER A 838 4.29 23.50 1.17
CA SER A 838 5.35 23.12 2.12
C SER A 838 6.26 22.09 1.47
N VAL A 839 7.57 22.34 1.44
CA VAL A 839 8.56 21.43 0.85
C VAL A 839 8.85 20.29 1.83
N VAL A 840 8.70 19.04 1.39
CA VAL A 840 8.80 17.86 2.27
C VAL A 840 10.18 17.75 2.92
N LEU A 841 11.24 17.99 2.14
CA LEU A 841 12.63 17.89 2.56
C LEU A 841 13.10 18.99 3.53
N GLU A 842 12.26 19.97 3.89
CA GLU A 842 12.62 21.01 4.86
C GLU A 842 12.13 20.69 6.29
N TYR A 843 11.32 19.66 6.46
CA TYR A 843 10.83 19.22 7.76
C TYR A 843 10.99 17.70 7.97
N LYS A 844 11.52 17.00 6.96
CA LYS A 844 11.93 15.60 7.01
C LYS A 844 13.26 15.46 6.29
N GLU A 845 14.16 14.67 6.86
CA GLU A 845 15.45 14.35 6.24
C GLU A 845 15.28 13.60 4.92
N ASN A 846 14.40 12.60 4.91
CA ASN A 846 14.18 11.70 3.78
C ASN A 846 12.69 11.60 3.45
N ASP A 847 12.35 11.73 2.16
CA ASP A 847 11.06 11.37 1.57
C ASP A 847 11.07 9.93 1.03
N THR A 848 11.73 9.04 1.77
CA THR A 848 11.88 7.61 1.43
C THR A 848 10.83 6.74 2.12
N HIS A 849 9.98 7.33 2.97
CA HIS A 849 8.83 6.62 3.51
C HIS A 849 7.69 6.62 2.50
N PHE A 850 7.24 5.41 2.13
CA PHE A 850 6.16 5.18 1.18
C PHE A 850 5.15 4.16 1.70
N MET A 851 4.04 4.05 0.97
CA MET A 851 2.95 3.09 1.24
C MET A 851 2.92 1.96 0.25
#